data_AF-A0A1B8DVR9-F1
#
_entry.id   AF-A0A1B8DVR9-F1
#
_cell.length_a   1.000
_cell.length_b   1.000
_cell.length_c   1.000
_cell.angle_alpha   90.00
_cell.angle_beta   90.00
_cell.angle_gamma   90.00
#
_symmetry.space_group_name_H-M   'P 1'
#
loop_
_entity.id
_entity.type
_entity.pdbx_description
1 polymer ?
#
loop_
_entity_poly.entity_id
_entity_poly.type
_entity_poly.pdbx_seq_one_letter_code
_entity_poly.pdbx_strand_id
1 'polypeptide(L)'
;MGSKTAPLSSATHQPISPAIFYWGTPMVIISTINPDNTTNIAPMSSAWWLGNHCMLGLAANSQTTVNLRRTKQSVLNLASDDMERFVNALARTTGSEGLETMPGDARYAFKCANGYQYVHDKFGHSGLTAVSSDIVEPARVLECPVQMEAELVAVHEMMGDMEKKGSLLALEVKVVRTHVHESIRMEGFENRVDPDKWRPMIMSFQQLYGLAPRKIAESVLGRIPEEAVTKLVLYSHGGNPPPGLSARKCPLPIRIRCPKTGILPEDAPPKGFSEEEVNKWIIQAFLYDYCVPSTNHDLSRGYLDGLGSMLSQASHDSNLAIACRAVADANHGRKLDRPRLIERAEEAYQGLLESLPMAIGCPEFTETPEALMIVMLLGLYEMIVAGESHAGYHNTHARGVAAILKIENLPLDLFGAAHLMDSNRRSVKNGVLQVIPRPKNAHPLSTLLHDFSPLYHKAHSLLSAPSPPPTDLAILKADVISLSQRFAHWQATQPNILKPRVLGHIPAIPYGLAQRAGVWPGRVDAYFDHYIAGVWNTSRAAQLLLLDLILALSDALNDGEDHDSERSAVARLVGDIVASIPYHLTDDLRSFIGGGAERELDPGRAVGGLLLMHPVFVASRVGTVGEEMREYLQECLVWIAQNMGIGQAARFAKGTDIDKQYFADGCMIVWTGMLV
;
A
#
# COMPACT_ATOMS: atom_id res chain seq x y z
N MET A 1 -25.22 25.11 29.43
CA MET A 1 -26.20 25.53 28.42
C MET A 1 -26.56 24.29 27.60
N GLY A 2 -27.83 23.90 27.61
CA GLY A 2 -28.29 22.65 26.99
C GLY A 2 -28.24 22.69 25.47
N SER A 3 -27.56 21.70 24.88
CA SER A 3 -27.63 21.43 23.44
C SER A 3 -29.03 20.93 23.10
N LYS A 4 -29.82 21.79 22.44
CA LYS A 4 -31.08 21.38 21.81
C LYS A 4 -30.76 20.68 20.49
N THR A 5 -30.49 19.39 20.52
CA THR A 5 -30.57 18.56 19.30
C THR A 5 -32.03 18.26 19.02
N ALA A 6 -32.62 19.01 18.09
CA ALA A 6 -33.92 18.62 17.53
C ALA A 6 -33.76 17.27 16.81
N PRO A 7 -34.71 16.32 16.97
CA PRO A 7 -34.68 15.07 16.22
C PRO A 7 -34.79 15.39 14.72
N LEU A 8 -33.88 14.83 13.93
CA LEU A 8 -33.94 14.88 12.45
C LEU A 8 -35.28 14.30 12.01
N SER A 9 -36.03 15.05 11.19
CA SER A 9 -37.27 14.56 10.58
C SER A 9 -36.99 13.26 9.84
N SER A 10 -37.88 12.27 9.91
CA SER A 10 -37.80 11.05 9.12
C SER A 10 -38.01 11.36 7.63
N ALA A 11 -36.97 11.86 6.97
CA ALA A 11 -36.98 12.09 5.53
C ALA A 11 -37.12 10.73 4.83
N THR A 12 -38.19 10.57 4.05
CA THR A 12 -38.42 9.38 3.23
C THR A 12 -37.70 9.54 1.90
N HIS A 13 -36.82 8.61 1.56
CA HIS A 13 -36.19 8.56 0.23
C HIS A 13 -37.17 7.95 -0.78
N GLN A 14 -37.22 8.51 -1.99
CA GLN A 14 -37.97 7.94 -3.11
C GLN A 14 -37.01 7.57 -4.25
N PRO A 15 -37.12 6.36 -4.82
CA PRO A 15 -36.31 5.99 -5.98
C PRO A 15 -36.81 6.75 -7.22
N ILE A 16 -35.88 7.39 -7.93
CA ILE A 16 -36.11 8.04 -9.23
C ILE A 16 -34.94 7.70 -10.17
N SER A 17 -35.14 7.84 -11.48
CA SER A 17 -34.10 7.67 -12.50
C SER A 17 -34.04 8.93 -13.38
N PRO A 18 -33.25 9.96 -13.00
CA PRO A 18 -33.19 11.21 -13.74
C PRO A 18 -32.41 11.03 -15.06
N ALA A 19 -32.78 11.80 -16.10
CA ALA A 19 -32.13 11.73 -17.41
C ALA A 19 -30.71 12.34 -17.44
N ILE A 20 -30.39 13.18 -16.46
CA ILE A 20 -29.09 13.82 -16.27
C ILE A 20 -28.70 13.79 -14.79
N PHE A 21 -27.40 13.76 -14.51
CA PHE A 21 -26.86 13.64 -13.15
C PHE A 21 -25.99 14.85 -12.76
N TYR A 22 -26.39 16.05 -13.19
CA TYR A 22 -25.66 17.29 -12.93
C TYR A 22 -26.00 17.82 -11.55
N TRP A 23 -25.46 17.18 -10.52
CA TRP A 23 -25.69 17.54 -9.11
C TRP A 23 -25.05 18.87 -8.69
N GLY A 24 -24.15 19.43 -9.51
CA GLY A 24 -23.50 20.71 -9.29
C GLY A 24 -22.03 20.65 -9.69
N THR A 25 -21.68 21.18 -10.85
CA THR A 25 -20.31 21.21 -11.37
C THR A 25 -19.92 22.62 -11.84
N PRO A 26 -18.64 23.01 -11.74
CA PRO A 26 -18.21 24.32 -12.21
C PRO A 26 -18.32 24.43 -13.74
N MET A 27 -18.69 25.62 -14.20
CA MET A 27 -18.68 25.96 -15.62
C MET A 27 -17.26 26.29 -16.09
N VAL A 28 -16.79 25.52 -17.07
CA VAL A 28 -15.48 25.69 -17.70
C VAL A 28 -15.69 26.08 -19.16
N ILE A 29 -14.97 27.07 -19.66
CA ILE A 29 -14.83 27.30 -21.10
C ILE A 29 -13.44 26.83 -21.54
N ILE A 30 -13.43 25.82 -22.42
CA ILE A 30 -12.21 25.18 -22.91
C ILE A 30 -11.77 25.86 -24.20
N SER A 31 -10.55 26.36 -24.22
CA SER A 31 -9.87 26.85 -25.43
C SER A 31 -9.04 25.74 -26.08
N THR A 32 -9.08 25.65 -27.40
CA THR A 32 -8.30 24.70 -28.23
C THR A 32 -7.94 25.32 -29.57
N ILE A 33 -6.96 24.78 -30.29
CA ILE A 33 -6.52 25.31 -31.60
C ILE A 33 -7.20 24.59 -32.77
N ASN A 34 -7.80 25.36 -33.68
CA ASN A 34 -8.36 24.90 -34.96
C ASN A 34 -7.25 24.60 -35.99
N PRO A 35 -7.56 23.91 -37.11
CA PRO A 35 -6.59 23.62 -38.16
C PRO A 35 -5.95 24.85 -38.82
N ASP A 36 -6.64 25.99 -38.81
CA ASP A 36 -6.16 27.27 -39.35
C ASP A 36 -5.44 28.14 -38.31
N ASN A 37 -5.07 27.56 -37.16
CA ASN A 37 -4.41 28.20 -36.02
C ASN A 37 -5.26 29.23 -35.26
N THR A 38 -6.55 29.36 -35.55
CA THR A 38 -7.47 30.15 -34.71
C THR A 38 -7.85 29.40 -33.43
N THR A 39 -8.21 30.12 -32.36
CA THR A 39 -8.65 29.49 -31.10
C THR A 39 -10.17 29.26 -31.09
N ASN A 40 -10.59 28.02 -30.90
CA ASN A 40 -11.98 27.64 -30.61
C ASN A 40 -12.21 27.57 -29.10
N ILE A 41 -13.32 28.15 -28.65
CA ILE A 41 -13.81 28.06 -27.27
C ILE A 41 -15.14 27.31 -27.19
N ALA A 42 -15.37 26.56 -26.09
CA ALA A 42 -16.65 25.90 -25.84
C ALA A 42 -16.93 25.74 -24.34
N PRO A 43 -18.16 26.02 -23.88
CA PRO A 43 -18.56 25.79 -22.50
C PRO A 43 -18.77 24.30 -22.23
N MET A 44 -18.42 23.86 -21.04
CA MET A 44 -18.63 22.51 -20.55
C MET A 44 -18.78 22.50 -19.02
N SER A 45 -19.42 21.45 -18.52
CA SER A 45 -19.74 21.28 -17.10
C SER A 45 -19.35 19.89 -16.57
N SER A 46 -18.49 19.17 -17.28
CA SER A 46 -18.10 17.79 -16.95
C SER A 46 -16.61 17.70 -16.65
N ALA A 47 -16.16 18.49 -15.67
CA ALA A 47 -14.77 18.56 -15.25
C ALA A 47 -14.61 18.31 -13.75
N TRP A 48 -13.54 17.62 -13.38
CA TRP A 48 -13.11 17.44 -12.00
C TRP A 48 -11.58 17.36 -11.93
N TRP A 49 -11.01 17.69 -10.77
CA TRP A 49 -9.56 17.81 -10.57
C TRP A 49 -9.08 16.86 -9.47
N LEU A 50 -7.90 16.29 -9.69
CA LEU A 50 -7.10 15.61 -8.67
C LEU A 50 -5.65 16.06 -8.83
N GLY A 51 -5.12 16.73 -7.80
CA GLY A 51 -3.78 17.33 -7.87
C GLY A 51 -3.74 18.38 -8.97
N ASN A 52 -2.74 18.30 -9.85
CA ASN A 52 -2.63 19.17 -11.04
C ASN A 52 -3.18 18.52 -12.32
N HIS A 53 -3.98 17.45 -12.21
CA HIS A 53 -4.65 16.83 -13.34
C HIS A 53 -6.16 17.13 -13.33
N CYS A 54 -6.74 17.27 -14.51
CA CYS A 54 -8.16 17.48 -14.72
C CYS A 54 -8.70 16.43 -15.69
N MET A 55 -9.85 15.85 -15.37
CA MET A 55 -10.55 14.94 -16.26
C MET A 55 -11.71 15.67 -16.95
N LEU A 56 -11.78 15.58 -18.27
CA LEU A 56 -12.78 16.26 -19.09
C LEU A 56 -13.68 15.23 -19.80
N GLY A 57 -14.98 15.23 -19.50
CA GLY A 57 -15.97 14.43 -20.21
C GLY A 57 -16.50 15.16 -21.45
N LEU A 58 -16.13 14.72 -22.66
CA LEU A 58 -16.51 15.37 -23.92
C LEU A 58 -17.00 14.37 -24.96
N ALA A 59 -17.91 14.81 -25.83
CA ALA A 59 -18.32 14.02 -26.99
C ALA A 59 -17.15 13.88 -27.99
N ALA A 60 -16.96 12.67 -28.52
CA ALA A 60 -15.85 12.35 -29.42
C ALA A 60 -15.84 13.20 -30.70
N ASN A 61 -17.02 13.60 -31.16
CA ASN A 61 -17.26 14.41 -32.36
C ASN A 61 -17.30 15.93 -32.11
N SER A 62 -16.97 16.40 -30.90
CA SER A 62 -16.90 17.85 -30.62
C SER A 62 -15.66 18.46 -31.25
N GLN A 63 -15.74 19.72 -31.73
CA GLN A 63 -14.56 20.40 -32.28
C GLN A 63 -13.43 20.50 -31.24
N THR A 64 -13.78 20.79 -29.99
CA THR A 64 -12.84 20.83 -28.87
C THR A 64 -12.10 19.50 -28.71
N THR A 65 -12.80 18.36 -28.77
CA THR A 65 -12.19 17.03 -28.67
C THR A 65 -11.27 16.74 -29.86
N VAL A 66 -11.69 17.08 -31.08
CA VAL A 66 -10.90 16.90 -32.30
C VAL A 66 -9.61 17.73 -32.23
N ASN A 67 -9.73 19.00 -31.86
CA ASN A 67 -8.58 19.89 -31.69
C ASN A 67 -7.65 19.38 -30.60
N LEU A 68 -8.16 19.06 -29.41
CA LEU A 68 -7.36 18.61 -28.27
C LEU A 68 -6.62 17.29 -28.55
N ARG A 69 -7.25 16.34 -29.25
CA ARG A 69 -6.57 15.10 -29.65
C ARG A 69 -5.45 15.34 -30.65
N ARG A 70 -5.56 16.36 -31.50
CA ARG A 70 -4.58 16.74 -32.52
C ARG A 70 -3.42 17.52 -31.93
N THR A 71 -3.69 18.60 -31.19
CA THR A 71 -2.66 19.54 -30.69
C THR A 71 -2.16 19.20 -29.31
N LYS A 72 -2.87 18.35 -28.56
CA LYS A 72 -2.56 17.98 -27.18
C LYS A 72 -2.52 19.15 -26.20
N GLN A 73 -3.08 20.30 -26.57
CA GLN A 73 -3.04 21.51 -25.76
C GLN A 73 -4.41 22.15 -25.62
N SER A 74 -4.69 22.66 -24.42
CA SER A 74 -5.93 23.37 -24.08
C SER A 74 -5.69 24.43 -23.01
N VAL A 75 -6.65 25.35 -22.87
CA VAL A 75 -6.79 26.19 -21.66
C VAL A 75 -8.15 25.92 -21.04
N LEU A 76 -8.19 25.69 -19.73
CA LEU A 76 -9.41 25.58 -18.94
C LEU A 76 -9.67 26.93 -18.25
N ASN A 77 -10.70 27.66 -18.68
CA ASN A 77 -11.07 28.96 -18.12
C ASN A 77 -12.33 28.79 -17.24
N LEU A 78 -12.25 29.08 -15.95
CA LEU A 78 -13.41 28.96 -15.04
C LEU A 78 -14.23 30.24 -15.06
N ALA A 79 -15.52 30.11 -15.36
CA ALA A 79 -16.45 31.22 -15.39
C ALA A 79 -16.92 31.61 -13.97
N SER A 80 -16.93 32.90 -13.67
CA SER A 80 -17.60 33.44 -12.48
C SER A 80 -19.11 33.53 -12.69
N ASP A 81 -19.87 33.61 -11.60
CA ASP A 81 -21.33 33.60 -11.60
C ASP A 81 -22.00 34.83 -12.26
N ASP A 82 -21.22 35.87 -12.60
CA ASP A 82 -21.63 37.04 -13.38
C ASP A 82 -21.44 36.88 -14.90
N MET A 83 -20.92 35.74 -15.37
CA MET A 83 -20.60 35.50 -16.78
C MET A 83 -21.71 34.80 -17.59
N GLU A 84 -22.94 34.77 -17.08
CA GLU A 84 -24.08 34.03 -17.67
C GLU A 84 -24.27 34.32 -19.16
N ARG A 85 -24.28 35.61 -19.53
CA ARG A 85 -24.46 36.04 -20.93
C ARG A 85 -23.45 35.43 -21.89
N PHE A 86 -22.19 35.27 -21.46
CA PHE A 86 -21.10 34.77 -22.30
C PHE A 86 -21.23 33.26 -22.51
N VAL A 87 -21.54 32.54 -21.42
CA VAL A 87 -21.76 31.10 -21.46
C VAL A 87 -22.97 30.76 -22.33
N ASN A 88 -24.07 31.52 -22.19
CA ASN A 88 -25.26 31.33 -23.00
C ASN A 88 -25.06 31.73 -24.47
N ALA A 89 -24.25 32.75 -24.77
CA ALA A 89 -23.88 33.08 -26.14
C ALA A 89 -23.11 31.95 -26.84
N LEU A 90 -22.29 31.19 -26.11
CA LEU A 90 -21.59 30.03 -26.67
C LEU A 90 -22.47 28.77 -26.77
N ALA A 91 -23.60 28.72 -26.06
CA ALA A 91 -24.50 27.58 -26.08
C ALA A 91 -25.05 27.34 -27.49
N ARG A 92 -25.17 26.07 -27.89
CA ARG A 92 -25.62 25.66 -29.24
C ARG A 92 -24.74 26.20 -30.38
N THR A 93 -23.53 26.67 -30.13
CA THR A 93 -22.54 26.92 -31.19
C THR A 93 -21.63 25.71 -31.39
N THR A 94 -21.06 25.54 -32.58
CA THR A 94 -20.07 24.49 -32.86
C THR A 94 -18.96 25.03 -33.77
N GLY A 95 -17.72 24.60 -33.55
CA GLY A 95 -16.60 24.89 -34.47
C GLY A 95 -16.44 23.83 -35.56
N SER A 96 -17.42 22.92 -35.70
CA SER A 96 -17.40 21.83 -36.69
C SER A 96 -18.03 22.30 -37.99
N GLU A 97 -17.21 22.71 -38.95
CA GLU A 97 -17.62 23.20 -40.29
C GLU A 97 -18.46 22.17 -41.07
N GLY A 98 -18.24 20.88 -40.78
CA GLY A 98 -19.03 19.77 -41.32
C GLY A 98 -20.54 19.86 -41.04
N LEU A 99 -20.96 20.63 -40.04
CA LEU A 99 -22.38 20.82 -39.71
C LEU A 99 -23.16 21.48 -40.87
N GLU A 100 -22.57 22.49 -41.51
CA GLU A 100 -23.20 23.23 -42.62
C GLU A 100 -23.02 22.51 -43.96
N THR A 101 -21.84 21.93 -44.17
CA THR A 101 -21.46 21.30 -45.45
C THR A 101 -22.01 19.88 -45.61
N MET A 102 -22.36 19.19 -44.52
CA MET A 102 -22.86 17.81 -44.52
C MET A 102 -23.99 17.58 -43.49
N PRO A 103 -25.16 18.23 -43.63
CA PRO A 103 -26.23 18.19 -42.62
C PRO A 103 -26.87 16.79 -42.44
N GLY A 104 -26.71 15.90 -43.42
CA GLY A 104 -27.21 14.51 -43.38
C GLY A 104 -26.24 13.51 -42.73
N ASP A 105 -25.04 13.93 -42.32
CA ASP A 105 -24.08 13.04 -41.67
C ASP A 105 -24.54 12.71 -40.24
N ALA A 106 -24.64 11.42 -39.93
CA ALA A 106 -25.07 10.91 -38.63
C ALA A 106 -24.24 11.47 -37.46
N ARG A 107 -22.97 11.84 -37.70
CA ARG A 107 -22.10 12.47 -36.68
C ARG A 107 -22.62 13.81 -36.20
N TYR A 108 -23.42 14.53 -37.00
CA TYR A 108 -23.95 15.84 -36.65
C TYR A 108 -25.45 15.83 -36.33
N ALA A 109 -26.13 14.68 -36.47
CA ALA A 109 -27.58 14.55 -36.29
C ALA A 109 -28.10 15.18 -34.98
N PHE A 110 -27.41 14.94 -33.85
CA PHE A 110 -27.78 15.55 -32.57
C PHE A 110 -27.67 17.09 -32.58
N LYS A 111 -26.59 17.63 -33.17
CA LYS A 111 -26.37 19.07 -33.27
C LYS A 111 -27.43 19.73 -34.17
N CYS A 112 -27.72 19.14 -35.32
CA CYS A 112 -28.78 19.61 -36.22
C CYS A 112 -30.15 19.59 -35.55
N ALA A 113 -30.52 18.46 -34.92
CA ALA A 113 -31.82 18.29 -34.26
C ALA A 113 -32.02 19.27 -33.08
N ASN A 114 -30.93 19.67 -32.44
CA ASN A 114 -30.95 20.63 -31.34
C ASN A 114 -30.56 22.05 -31.80
N GLY A 115 -30.66 22.35 -33.10
CA GLY A 115 -30.45 23.68 -33.70
C GLY A 115 -29.13 24.33 -33.33
N TYR A 116 -28.04 23.55 -33.36
CA TYR A 116 -26.71 24.12 -33.27
C TYR A 116 -26.37 24.90 -34.55
N GLN A 117 -25.51 25.91 -34.41
CA GLN A 117 -25.02 26.70 -35.54
C GLN A 117 -23.50 26.63 -35.60
N TYR A 118 -22.95 26.59 -36.82
CA TYR A 118 -21.51 26.70 -37.00
C TYR A 118 -21.08 28.15 -36.74
N VAL A 119 -20.07 28.32 -35.90
CA VAL A 119 -19.47 29.62 -35.58
C VAL A 119 -17.97 29.40 -35.55
N HIS A 120 -17.27 30.04 -36.49
CA HIS A 120 -15.82 30.00 -36.58
C HIS A 120 -15.17 30.89 -35.52
N ASP A 121 -15.49 32.19 -35.50
CA ASP A 121 -15.04 33.13 -34.48
C ASP A 121 -15.98 33.16 -33.27
N LYS A 122 -15.72 32.25 -32.31
CA LYS A 122 -16.50 32.17 -31.08
C LYS A 122 -16.13 33.19 -30.02
N PHE A 123 -14.91 33.75 -30.06
CA PHE A 123 -14.54 34.86 -29.18
C PHE A 123 -15.39 36.08 -29.56
N GLY A 124 -15.39 36.46 -30.84
CA GLY A 124 -16.21 37.56 -31.35
C GLY A 124 -17.71 37.33 -31.12
N HIS A 125 -18.20 36.10 -31.36
CA HIS A 125 -19.61 35.76 -31.15
C HIS A 125 -20.08 35.90 -29.69
N SER A 126 -19.24 35.48 -28.74
CA SER A 126 -19.57 35.56 -27.31
C SER A 126 -19.28 36.94 -26.71
N GLY A 127 -18.41 37.73 -27.33
CA GLY A 127 -17.91 38.99 -26.78
C GLY A 127 -16.81 38.79 -25.72
N LEU A 128 -16.21 37.60 -25.64
CA LEU A 128 -15.06 37.31 -24.78
C LEU A 128 -13.76 37.81 -25.42
N THR A 129 -12.76 38.11 -24.60
CA THR A 129 -11.48 38.63 -25.06
C THR A 129 -10.39 37.56 -24.99
N ALA A 130 -9.74 37.30 -26.14
CA ALA A 130 -8.62 36.37 -26.23
C ALA A 130 -7.32 37.02 -25.70
N VAL A 131 -6.57 36.27 -24.89
CA VAL A 131 -5.24 36.66 -24.38
C VAL A 131 -4.27 35.52 -24.60
N SER A 132 -3.01 35.82 -24.96
CA SER A 132 -1.99 34.79 -25.16
C SER A 132 -1.71 34.00 -23.88
N SER A 133 -1.51 32.69 -24.06
CA SER A 133 -0.99 31.78 -23.04
C SER A 133 0.53 31.87 -22.96
N ASP A 134 1.12 31.39 -21.86
CA ASP A 134 2.56 31.46 -21.62
C ASP A 134 3.31 30.21 -22.08
N ILE A 135 2.65 29.04 -22.07
CA ILE A 135 3.22 27.72 -22.37
C ILE A 135 2.52 27.08 -23.57
N VAL A 136 1.19 27.08 -23.58
CA VAL A 136 0.39 26.40 -24.62
C VAL A 136 -0.05 27.36 -25.72
N GLU A 137 -0.42 26.85 -26.90
CA GLU A 137 -0.88 27.68 -28.02
C GLU A 137 -2.30 28.28 -27.85
N PRO A 138 -3.34 27.56 -27.36
CA PRO A 138 -4.69 28.10 -27.24
C PRO A 138 -4.75 29.36 -26.37
N ALA A 139 -5.53 30.36 -26.79
CA ALA A 139 -5.71 31.60 -26.04
C ALA A 139 -6.52 31.39 -24.73
N ARG A 140 -6.18 32.17 -23.71
CA ARG A 140 -6.94 32.31 -22.46
C ARG A 140 -8.10 33.30 -22.65
N VAL A 141 -9.11 33.20 -21.78
CA VAL A 141 -10.27 34.10 -21.75
C VAL A 141 -10.06 35.15 -20.65
N LEU A 142 -9.81 36.40 -21.03
CA LEU A 142 -9.45 37.50 -20.10
C LEU A 142 -10.40 37.62 -18.91
N GLU A 143 -11.70 37.52 -19.20
CA GLU A 143 -12.79 37.74 -18.26
C GLU A 143 -12.88 36.63 -17.20
N CYS A 144 -12.38 35.42 -17.48
CA CYS A 144 -12.41 34.32 -16.53
C CYS A 144 -11.39 34.55 -15.39
N PRO A 145 -11.82 34.56 -14.11
CA PRO A 145 -10.90 34.83 -13.00
C PRO A 145 -9.86 33.75 -12.74
N VAL A 146 -10.07 32.53 -13.23
CA VAL A 146 -9.12 31.41 -13.14
C VAL A 146 -8.92 30.83 -14.53
N GLN A 147 -7.66 30.70 -14.95
CA GLN A 147 -7.26 30.16 -16.25
C GLN A 147 -6.13 29.14 -16.04
N MET A 148 -6.28 27.94 -16.58
CA MET A 148 -5.30 26.86 -16.45
C MET A 148 -4.86 26.38 -17.84
N GLU A 149 -3.60 26.60 -18.17
CA GLU A 149 -2.97 26.03 -19.36
C GLU A 149 -2.69 24.55 -19.13
N ALA A 150 -3.05 23.69 -20.08
CA ALA A 150 -3.01 22.24 -19.88
C ALA A 150 -2.63 21.45 -21.13
N GLU A 151 -1.97 20.31 -20.91
CA GLU A 151 -1.57 19.36 -21.95
C GLU A 151 -2.32 18.03 -21.79
N LEU A 152 -2.72 17.42 -22.91
CA LEU A 152 -3.43 16.14 -22.93
C LEU A 152 -2.49 14.99 -22.57
N VAL A 153 -2.82 14.25 -21.51
CA VAL A 153 -2.06 13.11 -21.01
C VAL A 153 -2.64 11.80 -21.52
N ALA A 154 -3.95 11.61 -21.40
CA ALA A 154 -4.60 10.35 -21.74
C ALA A 154 -6.01 10.56 -22.31
N VAL A 155 -6.48 9.56 -23.06
CA VAL A 155 -7.83 9.53 -23.64
C VAL A 155 -8.45 8.17 -23.32
N HIS A 156 -9.61 8.18 -22.67
CA HIS A 156 -10.32 6.98 -22.24
C HIS A 156 -11.70 6.94 -22.88
N GLU A 157 -12.05 5.81 -23.49
CA GLU A 157 -13.40 5.56 -23.98
C GLU A 157 -14.34 5.29 -22.81
N MET A 158 -15.53 5.90 -22.84
CA MET A 158 -16.57 5.66 -21.84
C MET A 158 -17.71 4.81 -22.41
N MET A 159 -18.56 4.29 -21.51
CA MET A 159 -19.79 3.54 -21.82
C MET A 159 -19.53 2.24 -22.60
N GLY A 160 -18.56 1.43 -22.13
CA GLY A 160 -18.12 0.21 -22.79
C GLY A 160 -19.16 -0.91 -22.90
N ASP A 161 -20.21 -0.83 -22.10
CA ASP A 161 -21.37 -1.72 -21.99
C ASP A 161 -22.57 -1.28 -22.86
N MET A 162 -22.47 -0.12 -23.52
CA MET A 162 -23.54 0.47 -24.31
C MET A 162 -23.21 0.41 -25.82
N GLU A 163 -24.23 0.34 -26.68
CA GLU A 163 -24.06 0.40 -28.15
C GLU A 163 -23.32 1.66 -28.63
N LYS A 164 -23.33 2.72 -27.81
CA LYS A 164 -22.66 4.01 -28.09
C LYS A 164 -21.22 4.08 -27.53
N LYS A 165 -20.56 2.94 -27.30
CA LYS A 165 -19.17 2.88 -26.85
C LYS A 165 -18.28 3.80 -27.67
N GLY A 166 -17.46 4.62 -26.99
CA GLY A 166 -16.52 5.55 -27.63
C GLY A 166 -17.15 6.84 -28.17
N SER A 167 -18.46 7.05 -28.05
CA SER A 167 -19.12 8.32 -28.41
C SER A 167 -18.85 9.46 -27.42
N LEU A 168 -18.54 9.10 -26.16
CA LEU A 168 -18.08 9.99 -25.10
C LEU A 168 -16.68 9.57 -24.67
N LEU A 169 -15.82 10.54 -24.44
CA LEU A 169 -14.45 10.36 -24.00
C LEU A 169 -14.23 11.05 -22.66
N ALA A 170 -13.44 10.41 -21.80
CA ALA A 170 -12.80 11.03 -20.66
C ALA A 170 -11.36 11.38 -21.08
N LEU A 171 -11.06 12.68 -21.16
CA LEU A 171 -9.75 13.19 -21.55
C LEU A 171 -9.04 13.73 -20.31
N GLU A 172 -7.92 13.11 -19.97
CA GLU A 172 -7.06 13.54 -18.87
C GLU A 172 -6.11 14.61 -19.37
N VAL A 173 -6.12 15.79 -18.74
CA VAL A 173 -5.18 16.88 -19.01
C VAL A 173 -4.38 17.23 -17.76
N LYS A 174 -3.10 17.53 -17.94
CA LYS A 174 -2.20 18.01 -16.88
C LYS A 174 -2.08 19.52 -16.98
N VAL A 175 -2.36 20.22 -15.88
CA VAL A 175 -2.17 21.66 -15.77
C VAL A 175 -0.67 21.97 -15.68
N VAL A 176 -0.19 22.82 -16.60
CA VAL A 176 1.20 23.26 -16.72
C VAL A 176 1.40 24.70 -16.27
N ARG A 177 0.35 25.53 -16.26
CA ARG A 177 0.36 26.88 -15.69
C ARG A 177 -1.03 27.25 -15.18
N THR A 178 -1.10 27.95 -14.06
CA THR A 178 -2.36 28.54 -13.55
C THR A 178 -2.20 30.05 -13.43
N HIS A 179 -3.22 30.78 -13.87
CA HIS A 179 -3.35 32.22 -13.73
C HIS A 179 -4.64 32.52 -12.96
N VAL A 180 -4.55 33.42 -11.99
CA VAL A 180 -5.70 33.86 -11.20
C VAL A 180 -5.75 35.39 -11.17
N HIS A 181 -6.95 35.96 -11.20
CA HIS A 181 -7.11 37.40 -10.97
C HIS A 181 -6.65 37.77 -9.56
N GLU A 182 -5.99 38.92 -9.42
CA GLU A 182 -5.52 39.42 -8.12
C GLU A 182 -6.69 39.59 -7.12
N SER A 183 -7.89 39.92 -7.62
CA SER A 183 -9.09 40.10 -6.82
C SER A 183 -9.53 38.85 -6.04
N ILE A 184 -9.13 37.65 -6.47
CA ILE A 184 -9.50 36.39 -5.80
C ILE A 184 -8.34 35.74 -5.05
N ARG A 185 -7.15 36.37 -5.04
CA ARG A 185 -6.02 35.87 -4.26
C ARG A 185 -6.24 36.12 -2.77
N MET A 186 -5.79 35.15 -1.97
CA MET A 186 -5.82 35.25 -0.52
C MET A 186 -4.67 36.15 -0.05
N GLU A 187 -5.01 37.16 0.75
CA GLU A 187 -4.03 38.12 1.27
C GLU A 187 -3.00 37.41 2.18
N GLY A 188 -1.72 37.78 2.03
CA GLY A 188 -0.62 37.19 2.80
C GLY A 188 -0.12 35.83 2.31
N PHE A 189 -0.73 35.25 1.26
CA PHE A 189 -0.31 33.98 0.68
C PHE A 189 0.03 34.11 -0.81
N GLU A 190 1.14 33.47 -1.22
CA GLU A 190 1.59 33.54 -2.61
C GLU A 190 0.67 32.75 -3.56
N ASN A 191 0.29 31.53 -3.17
CA ASN A 191 -0.33 30.53 -4.04
C ASN A 191 -1.72 30.06 -3.55
N ARG A 192 -2.51 30.94 -2.92
CA ARG A 192 -3.84 30.58 -2.39
C ARG A 192 -4.96 31.43 -2.98
N VAL A 193 -6.08 30.77 -3.24
CA VAL A 193 -7.34 31.40 -3.67
C VAL A 193 -8.22 31.63 -2.45
N ASP A 194 -8.78 32.82 -2.32
CA ASP A 194 -9.72 33.14 -1.26
C ASP A 194 -11.12 32.58 -1.62
N PRO A 195 -11.63 31.56 -0.90
CA PRO A 195 -12.90 30.92 -1.21
C PRO A 195 -14.11 31.82 -0.95
N ASP A 196 -13.95 32.89 -0.17
CA ASP A 196 -15.03 33.86 0.08
C ASP A 196 -15.09 34.92 -1.05
N LYS A 197 -13.99 35.14 -1.77
CA LYS A 197 -13.93 36.01 -2.97
C LYS A 197 -14.18 35.27 -4.28
N TRP A 198 -13.80 34.00 -4.39
CA TRP A 198 -14.07 33.19 -5.57
C TRP A 198 -15.55 32.84 -5.71
N ARG A 199 -16.16 33.25 -6.82
CA ARG A 199 -17.59 33.09 -7.12
C ARG A 199 -17.80 32.25 -8.38
N PRO A 200 -17.67 30.91 -8.31
CA PRO A 200 -17.82 30.07 -9.49
C PRO A 200 -19.28 30.00 -9.95
N MET A 201 -19.47 29.98 -11.27
CA MET A 201 -20.73 29.55 -11.87
C MET A 201 -20.86 28.02 -11.81
N ILE A 202 -21.98 27.52 -11.33
CA ILE A 202 -22.29 26.09 -11.15
C ILE A 202 -23.42 25.66 -12.08
N MET A 203 -23.19 24.63 -12.90
CA MET A 203 -24.25 23.94 -13.63
C MET A 203 -24.91 22.91 -12.72
N SER A 204 -26.22 23.04 -12.51
CA SER A 204 -27.03 22.06 -11.81
C SER A 204 -28.34 21.83 -12.56
N PHE A 205 -28.54 20.61 -13.07
CA PHE A 205 -29.72 20.19 -13.85
C PHE A 205 -30.18 21.21 -14.93
N GLN A 206 -29.28 21.58 -15.85
CA GLN A 206 -29.53 22.55 -16.94
C GLN A 206 -29.84 23.98 -16.48
N GLN A 207 -29.52 24.32 -15.23
CA GLN A 207 -29.63 25.66 -14.68
C GLN A 207 -28.26 26.16 -14.22
N LEU A 208 -28.03 27.46 -14.34
CA LEU A 208 -26.81 28.13 -13.88
C LEU A 208 -27.06 28.73 -12.49
N TYR A 209 -26.21 28.41 -11.53
CA TYR A 209 -26.27 28.88 -10.15
C TYR A 209 -24.97 29.56 -9.75
N GLY A 210 -25.05 30.54 -8.83
CA GLY A 210 -23.91 31.06 -8.09
C GLY A 210 -23.91 30.55 -6.64
N LEU A 211 -22.77 30.63 -5.96
CA LEU A 211 -22.69 30.29 -4.54
C LEU A 211 -23.25 31.43 -3.68
N ALA A 212 -24.08 31.10 -2.69
CA ALA A 212 -24.50 32.07 -1.69
C ALA A 212 -23.29 32.70 -0.97
N PRO A 213 -23.34 33.99 -0.57
CA PRO A 213 -22.27 34.65 0.19
C PRO A 213 -22.27 34.20 1.65
N ARG A 214 -22.15 32.90 1.87
CA ARG A 214 -22.22 32.27 3.18
C ARG A 214 -21.31 31.05 3.23
N LYS A 215 -20.30 31.14 4.10
CA LYS A 215 -19.54 29.98 4.58
C LYS A 215 -20.41 29.15 5.51
N ILE A 216 -20.56 27.86 5.22
CA ILE A 216 -21.36 26.95 6.05
C ILE A 216 -20.61 26.60 7.34
N ALA A 217 -19.36 26.17 7.21
CA ALA A 217 -18.45 25.84 8.30
C ALA A 217 -17.01 25.79 7.76
N GLU A 218 -16.04 25.72 8.66
CA GLU A 218 -14.67 25.32 8.32
C GLU A 218 -14.61 23.80 8.11
N SER A 219 -13.89 23.35 7.08
CA SER A 219 -13.61 21.93 6.88
C SER A 219 -12.57 21.45 7.89
N VAL A 220 -12.83 20.32 8.56
CA VAL A 220 -11.83 19.68 9.43
C VAL A 220 -10.58 19.28 8.62
N LEU A 221 -10.74 18.90 7.36
CA LEU A 221 -9.61 18.64 6.44
C LEU A 221 -8.87 19.93 6.06
N GLY A 222 -9.53 21.08 6.08
CA GLY A 222 -8.92 22.40 5.83
C GLY A 222 -7.92 22.84 6.90
N ARG A 223 -7.81 22.08 8.01
CA ARG A 223 -6.76 22.29 9.03
C ARG A 223 -5.39 21.76 8.59
N ILE A 224 -5.36 20.91 7.56
CA ILE A 224 -4.12 20.50 6.91
C ILE A 224 -3.68 21.67 6.01
N PRO A 225 -2.43 22.16 6.11
CA PRO A 225 -1.94 23.21 5.23
C PRO A 225 -2.12 22.82 3.75
N GLU A 226 -2.63 23.72 2.91
CA GLU A 226 -2.91 23.45 1.49
C GLU A 226 -1.66 22.93 0.75
N GLU A 227 -0.47 23.45 1.10
CA GLU A 227 0.81 23.03 0.53
C GLU A 227 1.21 21.60 0.95
N ALA A 228 0.69 21.12 2.08
CA ALA A 228 0.83 19.73 2.50
C ALA A 228 -0.20 18.81 1.81
N VAL A 229 -1.36 19.32 1.39
CA VAL A 229 -2.35 18.57 0.61
C VAL A 229 -1.81 18.25 -0.80
N THR A 230 -1.07 19.17 -1.42
CA THR A 230 -0.37 18.89 -2.70
C THR A 230 0.55 17.68 -2.58
N LYS A 231 1.24 17.54 -1.44
CA LYS A 231 2.06 16.36 -1.14
C LYS A 231 1.18 15.12 -0.97
N LEU A 232 0.07 15.22 -0.26
CA LEU A 232 -0.85 14.09 -0.02
C LEU A 232 -1.48 13.51 -1.29
N VAL A 233 -1.84 14.32 -2.30
CA VAL A 233 -2.37 13.81 -3.59
C VAL A 233 -1.27 13.12 -4.41
N LEU A 234 -0.03 13.63 -4.34
CA LEU A 234 1.14 12.96 -4.92
C LEU A 234 1.50 11.64 -4.19
N TYR A 235 1.04 11.45 -2.95
CA TYR A 235 1.24 10.22 -2.17
C TYR A 235 0.05 9.24 -2.22
N SER A 236 -1.13 9.66 -2.70
CA SER A 236 -2.36 8.82 -2.75
C SER A 236 -2.80 8.40 -4.15
N HIS A 237 -2.21 8.97 -5.20
CA HIS A 237 -1.83 8.17 -6.36
C HIS A 237 -0.36 7.83 -6.19
N GLY A 238 0.09 6.69 -6.69
CA GLY A 238 1.51 6.50 -6.95
C GLY A 238 1.94 7.62 -7.89
N GLY A 239 2.33 8.77 -7.33
CA GLY A 239 3.03 9.80 -8.06
C GLY A 239 4.21 9.09 -8.69
N ASN A 240 4.34 9.20 -10.01
CA ASN A 240 5.56 8.79 -10.66
C ASN A 240 6.69 9.41 -9.82
N PRO A 241 7.52 8.58 -9.17
CA PRO A 241 8.68 9.10 -8.50
C PRO A 241 9.51 9.85 -9.55
N PRO A 242 10.45 10.73 -9.16
CA PRO A 242 11.57 11.01 -10.07
C PRO A 242 12.04 9.67 -10.63
N PRO A 243 12.28 9.53 -11.94
CA PRO A 243 12.27 8.25 -12.67
C PRO A 243 12.83 7.10 -11.81
N GLY A 244 11.92 6.36 -11.19
CA GLY A 244 12.21 5.44 -10.10
C GLY A 244 11.08 4.41 -10.03
N LEU A 245 11.43 3.16 -9.73
CA LEU A 245 10.50 2.02 -9.80
C LEU A 245 9.32 2.20 -8.85
N SER A 246 8.11 2.44 -9.38
CA SER A 246 6.87 2.43 -8.60
C SER A 246 6.41 1.01 -8.29
N ALA A 247 5.95 0.75 -7.05
CA ALA A 247 5.40 -0.55 -6.67
C ALA A 247 4.13 -0.90 -7.45
N ARG A 248 3.97 -2.16 -7.86
CA ARG A 248 2.83 -2.62 -8.67
C ARG A 248 2.51 -4.09 -8.39
N LYS A 249 1.24 -4.42 -8.12
CA LYS A 249 0.78 -5.82 -8.00
C LYS A 249 1.06 -6.60 -9.29
N CYS A 250 1.61 -7.80 -9.19
CA CYS A 250 1.87 -8.63 -10.36
C CYS A 250 0.56 -8.99 -11.08
N PRO A 251 0.43 -8.75 -12.39
CA PRO A 251 -0.82 -8.97 -13.13
C PRO A 251 -0.98 -10.41 -13.63
N LEU A 252 0.03 -11.26 -13.44
CA LEU A 252 -0.02 -12.63 -13.96
C LEU A 252 -1.07 -13.46 -13.21
N PRO A 253 -1.99 -14.13 -13.91
CA PRO A 253 -2.94 -15.01 -13.26
C PRO A 253 -2.25 -16.31 -12.83
N ILE A 254 -2.77 -16.89 -11.75
CA ILE A 254 -2.46 -18.26 -11.33
C ILE A 254 -2.79 -19.24 -12.47
N ARG A 255 -1.90 -20.20 -12.74
CA ARG A 255 -2.15 -21.25 -13.73
C ARG A 255 -3.11 -22.28 -13.13
N ILE A 256 -4.32 -22.32 -13.69
CA ILE A 256 -5.35 -23.28 -13.28
C ILE A 256 -5.55 -24.26 -14.43
N ARG A 257 -5.70 -25.56 -14.12
CA ARG A 257 -6.03 -26.57 -15.14
C ARG A 257 -7.37 -26.23 -15.78
N CYS A 258 -7.42 -26.27 -17.11
CA CYS A 258 -8.67 -26.05 -17.82
C CYS A 258 -9.72 -27.08 -17.37
N PRO A 259 -10.90 -26.67 -16.85
CA PRO A 259 -11.89 -27.61 -16.32
C PRO A 259 -12.35 -28.66 -17.34
N LYS A 260 -12.30 -28.34 -18.64
CA LYS A 260 -12.74 -29.22 -19.72
C LYS A 260 -11.67 -30.20 -20.21
N THR A 261 -10.40 -29.79 -20.23
CA THR A 261 -9.32 -30.58 -20.85
C THR A 261 -8.33 -31.12 -19.83
N GLY A 262 -8.34 -30.62 -18.59
CA GLY A 262 -7.36 -30.95 -17.55
C GLY A 262 -5.94 -30.44 -17.84
N ILE A 263 -5.72 -29.81 -18.99
CA ILE A 263 -4.41 -29.30 -19.43
C ILE A 263 -4.15 -27.96 -18.74
N LEU A 264 -2.92 -27.81 -18.22
CA LEU A 264 -2.42 -26.56 -17.65
C LEU A 264 -1.98 -25.62 -18.79
N PRO A 265 -2.35 -24.33 -18.79
CA PRO A 265 -1.89 -23.36 -19.79
C PRO A 265 -0.37 -23.35 -19.90
N GLU A 266 0.20 -23.12 -21.09
CA GLU A 266 1.66 -23.04 -21.27
C GLU A 266 2.27 -21.96 -20.36
N ASP A 267 3.42 -22.27 -19.75
CA ASP A 267 4.21 -21.28 -19.02
C ASP A 267 5.08 -20.52 -20.04
N ALA A 268 4.52 -19.47 -20.62
CA ALA A 268 5.18 -18.65 -21.64
C ALA A 268 5.42 -17.23 -21.12
N PRO A 269 6.48 -16.53 -21.57
CA PRO A 269 6.70 -15.14 -21.23
C PRO A 269 5.56 -14.29 -21.80
N PRO A 270 5.28 -13.13 -21.19
CA PRO A 270 4.35 -12.16 -21.75
C PRO A 270 4.71 -11.83 -23.21
N LYS A 271 3.82 -12.15 -24.16
CA LYS A 271 4.07 -11.91 -25.58
C LYS A 271 4.11 -10.40 -25.85
N GLY A 272 5.12 -9.95 -26.60
CA GLY A 272 5.23 -8.55 -27.03
C GLY A 272 5.97 -7.62 -26.08
N PHE A 273 6.67 -8.16 -25.07
CA PHE A 273 7.48 -7.38 -24.11
C PHE A 273 8.92 -7.86 -24.09
N SER A 274 9.86 -6.95 -23.87
CA SER A 274 11.28 -7.27 -23.73
C SER A 274 11.59 -7.89 -22.36
N GLU A 275 12.73 -8.57 -22.25
CA GLU A 275 13.19 -9.13 -20.98
C GLU A 275 13.47 -8.04 -19.93
N GLU A 276 13.98 -6.88 -20.36
CA GLU A 276 14.18 -5.70 -19.51
C GLU A 276 12.86 -5.18 -18.93
N GLU A 277 11.78 -5.13 -19.73
CA GLU A 277 10.46 -4.71 -19.27
C GLU A 277 9.90 -5.67 -18.22
N VAL A 278 10.04 -6.99 -18.46
CA VAL A 278 9.65 -8.03 -17.50
C VAL A 278 10.46 -7.91 -16.21
N ASN A 279 11.78 -7.71 -16.31
CA ASN A 279 12.68 -7.54 -15.17
C ASN A 279 12.35 -6.28 -14.35
N LYS A 280 11.91 -5.21 -15.01
CA LYS A 280 11.40 -4.03 -14.32
C LYS A 280 10.12 -4.35 -13.54
N TRP A 281 9.15 -4.99 -14.18
CA TRP A 281 7.87 -5.31 -13.54
C TRP A 281 7.99 -6.29 -12.38
N ILE A 282 8.90 -7.26 -12.45
CA ILE A 282 9.08 -8.19 -11.33
C ILE A 282 9.65 -7.46 -10.10
N ILE A 283 10.52 -6.47 -10.29
CA ILE A 283 10.98 -5.62 -9.16
C ILE A 283 9.84 -4.74 -8.64
N GLN A 284 8.98 -4.21 -9.51
CA GLN A 284 7.79 -3.48 -9.05
C GLN A 284 6.84 -4.38 -8.24
N ALA A 285 6.72 -5.66 -8.62
CA ALA A 285 5.98 -6.68 -7.87
C ALA A 285 6.65 -7.01 -6.55
N PHE A 286 7.98 -7.10 -6.50
CA PHE A 286 8.74 -7.20 -5.26
C PHE A 286 8.41 -6.06 -4.30
N LEU A 287 8.47 -4.81 -4.78
CA LEU A 287 8.18 -3.62 -3.97
C LEU A 287 6.74 -3.66 -3.44
N TYR A 288 5.79 -4.10 -4.26
CA TYR A 288 4.40 -4.28 -3.83
C TYR A 288 4.27 -5.38 -2.76
N ASP A 289 4.86 -6.55 -2.96
CA ASP A 289 4.64 -7.69 -2.07
C ASP A 289 5.39 -7.57 -0.75
N TYR A 290 6.57 -6.95 -0.74
CA TYR A 290 7.47 -6.95 0.41
C TYR A 290 7.65 -5.59 1.09
N CYS A 291 7.62 -4.46 0.37
CA CYS A 291 7.99 -3.16 0.99
C CYS A 291 6.79 -2.44 1.59
N VAL A 292 6.76 -2.22 2.90
CA VAL A 292 5.71 -1.46 3.60
C VAL A 292 6.23 -0.05 3.84
N PRO A 293 6.00 0.92 2.95
CA PRO A 293 6.44 2.28 3.20
C PRO A 293 5.65 2.90 4.34
N SER A 294 6.32 3.62 5.24
CA SER A 294 5.63 4.26 6.35
C SER A 294 4.89 5.51 5.88
N THR A 295 3.60 5.61 6.22
CA THR A 295 2.83 6.84 6.00
C THR A 295 3.07 7.90 7.08
N ASN A 296 3.67 7.50 8.21
CA ASN A 296 4.07 8.38 9.29
C ASN A 296 5.28 7.79 10.02
N HIS A 297 6.45 8.31 9.70
CA HIS A 297 7.71 7.82 10.25
C HIS A 297 7.91 8.07 11.76
N ASP A 298 7.10 8.93 12.39
CA ASP A 298 7.10 9.10 13.85
C ASP A 298 6.38 7.94 14.57
N LEU A 299 5.53 7.21 13.84
CA LEU A 299 4.68 6.14 14.37
C LEU A 299 5.13 4.75 13.91
N SER A 300 5.56 4.62 12.66
CA SER A 300 5.98 3.36 12.04
C SER A 300 7.25 3.55 11.23
N ARG A 301 8.14 2.56 11.22
CA ARG A 301 9.35 2.60 10.38
C ARG A 301 9.13 2.05 8.98
N GLY A 302 8.02 1.35 8.77
CA GLY A 302 7.85 0.54 7.58
C GLY A 302 8.71 -0.73 7.60
N TYR A 303 8.66 -1.48 6.51
CA TYR A 303 9.44 -2.69 6.29
C TYR A 303 10.06 -2.59 4.90
N LEU A 304 11.39 -2.64 4.80
CA LEU A 304 12.15 -2.34 3.58
C LEU A 304 11.78 -0.97 2.99
N ASP A 305 11.54 0.02 3.84
CA ASP A 305 11.01 1.32 3.45
C ASP A 305 12.04 2.08 2.56
N GLY A 306 13.32 2.06 2.95
CA GLY A 306 14.40 2.67 2.19
C GLY A 306 14.78 1.98 0.88
N LEU A 307 14.34 0.73 0.66
CA LEU A 307 14.80 -0.09 -0.48
C LEU A 307 14.39 0.48 -1.84
N GLY A 308 13.20 1.08 -1.95
CA GLY A 308 12.76 1.73 -3.18
C GLY A 308 13.69 2.87 -3.61
N SER A 309 14.18 3.65 -2.63
CA SER A 309 15.15 4.71 -2.88
C SER A 309 16.50 4.15 -3.33
N MET A 310 16.98 3.06 -2.70
CA MET A 310 18.23 2.41 -3.08
C MET A 310 18.18 1.89 -4.52
N LEU A 311 17.08 1.23 -4.90
CA LEU A 311 16.88 0.73 -6.26
C LEU A 311 16.75 1.84 -7.31
N SER A 312 16.23 3.02 -6.94
CA SER A 312 16.16 4.16 -7.86
C SER A 312 17.55 4.74 -8.19
N GLN A 313 18.53 4.53 -7.31
CA GLN A 313 19.91 5.00 -7.47
C GLN A 313 20.82 3.93 -8.09
N ALA A 314 20.41 2.66 -8.04
CA ALA A 314 21.15 1.53 -8.56
C ALA A 314 20.81 1.22 -10.03
N SER A 315 21.76 0.61 -10.75
CA SER A 315 21.50 0.06 -12.09
C SER A 315 20.43 -1.04 -12.05
N HIS A 316 19.67 -1.20 -13.13
CA HIS A 316 18.72 -2.31 -13.29
C HIS A 316 19.38 -3.69 -13.19
N ASP A 317 20.69 -3.79 -13.43
CA ASP A 317 21.49 -5.02 -13.31
C ASP A 317 22.42 -5.03 -12.08
N SER A 318 22.18 -4.13 -11.13
CA SER A 318 22.86 -4.18 -9.84
C SER A 318 22.56 -5.48 -9.09
N ASN A 319 23.48 -5.92 -8.24
CA ASN A 319 23.28 -7.07 -7.37
C ASN A 319 22.03 -6.92 -6.48
N LEU A 320 21.73 -5.70 -6.03
CA LEU A 320 20.51 -5.40 -5.29
C LEU A 320 19.24 -5.64 -6.12
N ALA A 321 19.23 -5.18 -7.38
CA ALA A 321 18.11 -5.41 -8.28
C ALA A 321 17.95 -6.90 -8.60
N ILE A 322 19.04 -7.62 -8.87
CA ILE A 322 19.04 -9.07 -9.10
C ILE A 322 18.49 -9.82 -7.86
N ALA A 323 18.87 -9.40 -6.64
CA ALA A 323 18.39 -10.03 -5.41
C ALA A 323 16.87 -9.83 -5.22
N CYS A 324 16.35 -8.64 -5.53
CA CYS A 324 14.92 -8.38 -5.53
C CYS A 324 14.18 -9.23 -6.58
N ARG A 325 14.77 -9.39 -7.77
CA ARG A 325 14.24 -10.27 -8.82
C ARG A 325 14.18 -11.72 -8.36
N ALA A 326 15.27 -12.26 -7.81
CA ALA A 326 15.32 -13.64 -7.32
C ALA A 326 14.19 -13.92 -6.31
N VAL A 327 14.02 -13.04 -5.32
CA VAL A 327 12.95 -13.17 -4.32
C VAL A 327 11.55 -13.13 -4.96
N ALA A 328 11.29 -12.17 -5.85
CA ALA A 328 9.97 -12.03 -6.45
C ALA A 328 9.67 -13.12 -7.49
N ASP A 329 10.63 -13.50 -8.33
CA ASP A 329 10.47 -14.59 -9.29
C ASP A 329 10.22 -15.92 -8.56
N ALA A 330 10.96 -16.20 -7.46
CA ALA A 330 10.72 -17.39 -6.64
C ALA A 330 9.31 -17.39 -6.02
N ASN A 331 8.90 -16.26 -5.43
CA ASN A 331 7.58 -16.14 -4.79
C ASN A 331 6.43 -16.28 -5.80
N HIS A 332 6.51 -15.56 -6.92
CA HIS A 332 5.50 -15.59 -7.97
C HIS A 332 5.46 -16.92 -8.69
N GLY A 333 6.62 -17.55 -8.93
CA GLY A 333 6.70 -18.89 -9.50
C GLY A 333 5.93 -19.91 -8.67
N ARG A 334 6.01 -19.83 -7.34
CA ARG A 334 5.27 -20.73 -6.43
C ARG A 334 3.78 -20.41 -6.40
N LYS A 335 3.41 -19.17 -6.06
CA LYS A 335 1.99 -18.81 -5.84
C LYS A 335 1.15 -18.82 -7.13
N LEU A 336 1.79 -18.65 -8.29
CA LEU A 336 1.11 -18.63 -9.59
C LEU A 336 1.27 -19.93 -10.39
N ASP A 337 1.95 -20.94 -9.82
CA ASP A 337 2.29 -22.21 -10.48
C ASP A 337 3.04 -22.02 -11.81
N ARG A 338 4.14 -21.24 -11.78
CA ARG A 338 4.97 -20.89 -12.95
C ARG A 338 6.43 -21.32 -12.79
N PRO A 339 6.78 -22.57 -13.18
CA PRO A 339 8.14 -23.11 -13.07
C PRO A 339 9.24 -22.25 -13.69
N ARG A 340 8.96 -21.53 -14.79
CA ARG A 340 9.97 -20.66 -15.42
C ARG A 340 10.42 -19.50 -14.56
N LEU A 341 9.54 -18.99 -13.71
CA LEU A 341 9.93 -17.96 -12.75
C LEU A 341 10.81 -18.57 -11.65
N ILE A 342 10.59 -19.83 -11.29
CA ILE A 342 11.49 -20.55 -10.36
C ILE A 342 12.88 -20.71 -10.98
N GLU A 343 12.97 -21.14 -12.24
CA GLU A 343 14.24 -21.27 -12.97
C GLU A 343 14.99 -19.92 -13.04
N ARG A 344 14.30 -18.84 -13.43
CA ARG A 344 14.87 -17.48 -13.43
C ARG A 344 15.36 -17.04 -12.05
N ALA A 345 14.62 -17.39 -11.00
CA ALA A 345 14.99 -17.05 -9.65
C ALA A 345 16.25 -17.80 -9.19
N GLU A 346 16.37 -19.06 -9.56
CA GLU A 346 17.55 -19.89 -9.29
C GLU A 346 18.78 -19.38 -10.04
N GLU A 347 18.66 -19.05 -11.33
CA GLU A 347 19.73 -18.44 -12.12
C GLU A 347 20.22 -17.12 -11.49
N ALA A 348 19.29 -16.24 -11.12
CA ALA A 348 19.61 -14.97 -10.44
C ALA A 348 20.30 -15.19 -9.08
N TYR A 349 19.82 -16.16 -8.30
CA TYR A 349 20.41 -16.52 -7.01
C TYR A 349 21.83 -17.07 -7.14
N GLN A 350 22.06 -18.02 -8.06
CA GLN A 350 23.39 -18.59 -8.29
C GLN A 350 24.39 -17.52 -8.78
N GLY A 351 23.98 -16.65 -9.71
CA GLY A 351 24.83 -15.56 -10.17
C GLY A 351 25.21 -14.56 -9.06
N LEU A 352 24.33 -14.36 -8.08
CA LEU A 352 24.66 -13.57 -6.89
C LEU A 352 25.65 -14.28 -5.97
N LEU A 353 25.51 -15.60 -5.76
CA LEU A 353 26.47 -16.37 -4.98
C LEU A 353 27.89 -16.38 -5.58
N GLU A 354 28.00 -16.29 -6.91
CA GLU A 354 29.28 -16.19 -7.61
C GLU A 354 29.90 -14.79 -7.50
N SER A 355 29.10 -13.73 -7.61
CA SER A 355 29.58 -12.34 -7.65
C SER A 355 29.79 -11.71 -6.26
N LEU A 356 29.02 -12.13 -5.25
CA LEU A 356 29.01 -11.53 -3.92
C LEU A 356 30.30 -11.76 -3.09
N PRO A 357 30.96 -12.94 -3.13
CA PRO A 357 32.23 -13.15 -2.41
C PRO A 357 33.33 -12.17 -2.82
N MET A 358 33.39 -11.81 -4.12
CA MET A 358 34.32 -10.80 -4.63
C MET A 358 34.01 -9.41 -4.07
N ALA A 359 32.74 -9.07 -3.90
CA ALA A 359 32.30 -7.79 -3.33
C ALA A 359 32.52 -7.73 -1.79
N ILE A 360 32.28 -8.83 -1.07
CA ILE A 360 32.51 -8.93 0.39
C ILE A 360 34.01 -8.87 0.73
N GLY A 361 34.89 -9.26 -0.19
CA GLY A 361 36.34 -9.07 -0.06
C GLY A 361 36.77 -7.61 0.05
N CYS A 362 35.91 -6.65 -0.29
CA CYS A 362 36.13 -5.21 -0.14
C CYS A 362 35.52 -4.68 1.18
N PRO A 363 36.32 -4.24 2.16
CA PRO A 363 35.80 -3.73 3.44
C PRO A 363 34.80 -2.57 3.28
N GLU A 364 35.03 -1.70 2.28
CA GLU A 364 34.17 -0.55 1.97
C GLU A 364 32.75 -0.96 1.58
N PHE A 365 32.57 -2.11 0.90
CA PHE A 365 31.26 -2.61 0.51
C PHE A 365 30.50 -3.22 1.69
N THR A 366 31.18 -3.99 2.54
CA THR A 366 30.55 -4.65 3.69
C THR A 366 29.97 -3.69 4.73
N GLU A 367 30.38 -2.42 4.72
CA GLU A 367 29.84 -1.39 5.61
C GLU A 367 28.63 -0.63 5.00
N THR A 368 28.19 -1.00 3.79
CA THR A 368 27.06 -0.34 3.12
C THR A 368 25.71 -0.96 3.50
N PRO A 369 24.63 -0.15 3.56
CA PRO A 369 23.26 -0.68 3.65
C PRO A 369 22.90 -1.63 2.50
N GLU A 370 23.48 -1.42 1.31
CA GLU A 370 23.28 -2.26 0.13
C GLU A 370 23.77 -3.69 0.35
N ALA A 371 24.96 -3.89 0.91
CA ALA A 371 25.48 -5.21 1.23
C ALA A 371 24.59 -5.96 2.23
N LEU A 372 24.13 -5.26 3.28
CA LEU A 372 23.19 -5.83 4.25
C LEU A 372 21.90 -6.30 3.57
N MET A 373 21.36 -5.47 2.68
CA MET A 373 20.12 -5.77 1.95
C MET A 373 20.27 -6.96 1.02
N ILE A 374 21.37 -7.06 0.27
CA ILE A 374 21.61 -8.19 -0.64
C ILE A 374 21.67 -9.51 0.16
N VAL A 375 22.45 -9.56 1.26
CA VAL A 375 22.57 -10.78 2.07
C VAL A 375 21.23 -11.15 2.72
N MET A 376 20.48 -10.17 3.23
CA MET A 376 19.14 -10.42 3.77
C MET A 376 18.17 -10.96 2.71
N LEU A 377 18.18 -10.39 1.50
CA LEU A 377 17.33 -10.83 0.39
C LEU A 377 17.68 -12.26 -0.08
N LEU A 378 18.97 -12.64 -0.07
CA LEU A 378 19.37 -14.02 -0.32
C LEU A 378 18.85 -14.98 0.76
N GLY A 379 18.86 -14.56 2.03
CA GLY A 379 18.22 -15.29 3.12
C GLY A 379 16.70 -15.42 2.93
N LEU A 380 16.04 -14.35 2.49
CA LEU A 380 14.61 -14.34 2.20
C LEU A 380 14.26 -15.25 1.02
N TYR A 381 15.09 -15.28 -0.02
CA TYR A 381 14.97 -16.22 -1.13
C TYR A 381 15.00 -17.66 -0.62
N GLU A 382 15.99 -18.03 0.21
CA GLU A 382 16.11 -19.36 0.81
C GLU A 382 14.87 -19.76 1.63
N MET A 383 14.29 -18.82 2.39
CA MET A 383 13.03 -19.04 3.13
C MET A 383 11.82 -19.26 2.20
N ILE A 384 11.79 -18.61 1.03
CA ILE A 384 10.72 -18.74 0.04
C ILE A 384 10.81 -20.08 -0.69
N VAL A 385 12.00 -20.48 -1.12
CA VAL A 385 12.21 -21.75 -1.86
C VAL A 385 12.23 -22.98 -0.97
N ALA A 386 12.36 -22.79 0.35
CA ALA A 386 12.21 -23.86 1.33
C ALA A 386 10.90 -24.66 1.13
N GLY A 387 10.85 -25.81 1.76
CA GLY A 387 9.69 -26.67 1.73
C GLY A 387 9.78 -27.77 2.78
N GLU A 388 8.93 -28.77 2.59
CA GLU A 388 8.85 -29.90 3.52
C GLU A 388 10.16 -30.70 3.53
N SER A 389 10.66 -31.05 2.35
CA SER A 389 11.87 -31.88 2.18
C SER A 389 13.18 -31.10 2.19
N HIS A 390 13.14 -29.80 1.88
CA HIS A 390 14.33 -28.95 1.79
C HIS A 390 14.18 -27.74 2.71
N ALA A 391 15.06 -27.60 3.69
CA ALA A 391 14.94 -26.57 4.71
C ALA A 391 15.30 -25.16 4.20
N GLY A 392 16.01 -25.07 3.07
CA GLY A 392 16.72 -23.84 2.67
C GLY A 392 18.00 -23.65 3.49
N TYR A 393 18.84 -22.72 3.04
CA TYR A 393 20.12 -22.37 3.66
C TYR A 393 20.15 -20.93 4.22
N HIS A 394 19.00 -20.42 4.64
CA HIS A 394 18.89 -19.04 5.16
C HIS A 394 19.76 -18.79 6.39
N ASN A 395 20.11 -19.84 7.13
CA ASN A 395 21.05 -19.80 8.26
C ASN A 395 22.44 -19.26 7.87
N THR A 396 22.91 -19.57 6.65
CA THR A 396 24.20 -19.06 6.16
C THR A 396 24.13 -17.54 5.94
N HIS A 397 23.02 -17.07 5.38
CA HIS A 397 22.77 -15.64 5.14
C HIS A 397 22.52 -14.88 6.45
N ALA A 398 21.85 -15.49 7.43
CA ALA A 398 21.67 -14.91 8.76
C ALA A 398 23.02 -14.65 9.45
N ARG A 399 23.99 -15.59 9.32
CA ARG A 399 25.36 -15.37 9.80
C ARG A 399 26.05 -14.23 9.05
N GLY A 400 25.85 -14.11 7.75
CA GLY A 400 26.36 -13.00 6.95
C GLY A 400 25.81 -11.65 7.41
N VAL A 401 24.50 -11.57 7.65
CA VAL A 401 23.81 -10.41 8.24
C VAL A 401 24.42 -10.08 9.61
N ALA A 402 24.56 -11.05 10.51
CA ALA A 402 25.15 -10.85 11.83
C ALA A 402 26.60 -10.33 11.75
N ALA A 403 27.39 -10.84 10.79
CA ALA A 403 28.76 -10.40 10.56
C ALA A 403 28.83 -8.95 10.07
N ILE A 404 28.00 -8.55 9.10
CA ILE A 404 27.90 -7.17 8.60
C ILE A 404 27.51 -6.21 9.73
N LEU A 405 26.56 -6.63 10.56
CA LEU A 405 26.08 -5.87 11.71
C LEU A 405 27.03 -5.87 12.91
N LYS A 406 28.15 -6.62 12.81
CA LYS A 406 29.18 -6.77 13.85
C LYS A 406 28.58 -7.25 15.19
N ILE A 407 27.68 -8.24 15.11
CA ILE A 407 27.08 -8.87 16.29
C ILE A 407 28.09 -9.90 16.81
N GLU A 408 28.72 -9.60 17.96
CA GLU A 408 29.87 -10.33 18.50
C GLU A 408 29.54 -11.79 18.94
N ASN A 409 28.26 -12.14 19.02
CA ASN A 409 27.77 -13.50 19.27
C ASN A 409 26.99 -14.04 18.05
N LEU A 410 27.70 -14.79 17.17
CA LEU A 410 27.15 -15.58 16.05
C LEU A 410 25.89 -16.37 16.45
N PRO A 411 24.96 -16.66 15.51
CA PRO A 411 23.55 -16.22 15.44
C PRO A 411 22.60 -16.73 16.54
N LEU A 412 23.15 -17.19 17.65
CA LEU A 412 22.49 -17.53 18.90
C LEU A 412 21.75 -16.34 19.51
N ASP A 413 22.04 -15.10 19.10
CA ASP A 413 21.27 -13.97 19.57
C ASP A 413 19.98 -13.79 18.75
N LEU A 414 19.01 -14.70 18.98
CA LEU A 414 17.67 -14.75 18.34
C LEU A 414 17.03 -13.36 18.26
N PHE A 415 17.33 -12.50 19.24
CA PHE A 415 16.79 -11.15 19.40
C PHE A 415 17.86 -10.04 19.54
N GLY A 416 19.15 -10.35 19.38
CA GLY A 416 20.24 -9.35 19.45
C GLY A 416 20.16 -8.30 18.37
N ALA A 417 19.60 -8.66 17.21
CA ALA A 417 19.27 -7.74 16.14
C ALA A 417 18.22 -6.68 16.57
N ALA A 418 17.46 -6.92 17.64
CA ALA A 418 16.49 -5.96 18.14
C ALA A 418 17.18 -4.68 18.67
N HIS A 419 18.45 -4.74 19.13
CA HIS A 419 19.24 -3.54 19.43
C HIS A 419 19.43 -2.60 18.24
N LEU A 420 19.32 -3.10 17.01
CA LEU A 420 19.39 -2.29 15.80
C LEU A 420 18.10 -1.52 15.55
N MET A 421 16.98 -1.96 16.13
CA MET A 421 15.80 -1.10 16.25
C MET A 421 16.05 0.10 17.18
N ASP A 422 17.12 0.15 17.98
CA ASP A 422 17.46 1.29 18.85
C ASP A 422 18.82 1.95 18.53
N SER A 423 19.65 1.38 17.66
CA SER A 423 21.02 1.84 17.47
C SER A 423 21.10 3.16 16.71
N ASN A 424 21.45 4.21 17.44
CA ASN A 424 21.88 5.51 16.93
C ASN A 424 23.34 5.39 16.41
N ARG A 425 23.66 4.44 15.50
CA ARG A 425 25.02 4.33 14.96
C ARG A 425 25.26 5.46 13.97
N ARG A 426 25.95 6.51 14.46
CA ARG A 426 26.68 7.45 13.62
C ARG A 426 27.82 6.72 12.89
N SER A 427 27.96 7.07 11.61
CA SER A 427 29.18 7.02 10.78
C SER A 427 29.39 5.78 9.90
N VAL A 428 28.94 5.88 8.64
CA VAL A 428 29.88 5.82 7.50
C VAL A 428 29.97 7.24 6.95
N LYS A 429 31.19 7.78 6.88
CA LYS A 429 31.46 9.13 6.39
C LYS A 429 31.03 9.21 4.92
N ASN A 430 30.33 10.31 4.60
CA ASN A 430 29.91 10.78 3.27
C ASN A 430 28.76 10.01 2.60
N GLY A 431 27.55 10.57 2.69
CA GLY A 431 26.37 10.17 1.91
C GLY A 431 25.10 10.23 2.73
N VAL A 432 24.15 11.07 2.35
CA VAL A 432 23.01 11.50 3.15
C VAL A 432 21.98 10.39 3.34
N LEU A 433 21.88 9.84 4.55
CA LEU A 433 20.68 9.16 5.07
C LEU A 433 20.18 9.97 6.28
N GLN A 434 19.04 10.64 6.13
CA GLN A 434 18.44 11.46 7.18
C GLN A 434 17.87 10.57 8.28
N VAL A 435 18.27 10.87 9.52
CA VAL A 435 17.83 10.22 10.76
C VAL A 435 16.37 10.59 11.05
N ILE A 436 15.51 9.59 11.22
CA ILE A 436 14.10 9.75 11.56
C ILE A 436 13.91 9.70 13.11
N PRO A 437 13.11 10.59 13.73
CA PRO A 437 12.96 10.64 15.20
C PRO A 437 12.04 9.54 15.77
N ARG A 438 12.26 9.20 17.05
CA ARG A 438 11.57 8.13 17.80
C ARG A 438 10.27 8.61 18.48
N PRO A 439 9.29 7.71 18.73
CA PRO A 439 8.36 7.86 19.83
C PRO A 439 9.08 7.63 21.19
N LYS A 440 8.89 8.55 22.14
CA LYS A 440 9.54 8.54 23.46
C LYS A 440 8.85 7.56 24.43
N ASN A 441 9.28 6.30 24.47
CA ASN A 441 8.82 5.32 25.47
C ASN A 441 9.96 4.93 26.44
N ALA A 442 9.63 4.72 27.72
CA ALA A 442 10.60 4.42 28.79
C ALA A 442 11.32 3.06 28.65
N HIS A 443 10.72 2.12 27.91
CA HIS A 443 11.31 0.81 27.58
C HIS A 443 10.98 0.44 26.12
N PRO A 444 11.91 0.62 25.17
CA PRO A 444 11.73 0.16 23.79
C PRO A 444 11.60 -1.38 23.70
N LEU A 445 10.81 -1.88 22.75
CA LEU A 445 10.68 -3.33 22.51
C LEU A 445 12.04 -3.98 22.21
N SER A 446 12.92 -3.25 21.53
CA SER A 446 14.30 -3.65 21.26
C SER A 446 15.08 -4.09 22.50
N THR A 447 14.94 -3.36 23.60
CA THR A 447 15.59 -3.69 24.87
C THR A 447 15.02 -4.97 25.47
N LEU A 448 13.70 -5.15 25.41
CA LEU A 448 13.04 -6.35 25.93
C LEU A 448 13.44 -7.61 25.15
N LEU A 449 13.51 -7.48 23.83
CA LEU A 449 13.93 -8.54 22.94
C LEU A 449 15.41 -8.88 23.18
N HIS A 450 16.29 -7.88 23.35
CA HIS A 450 17.67 -8.16 23.75
C HIS A 450 17.76 -8.93 25.07
N ASP A 451 17.03 -8.50 26.10
CA ASP A 451 17.05 -9.15 27.42
C ASP A 451 16.47 -10.59 27.37
N PHE A 452 15.59 -10.87 26.40
CA PHE A 452 14.99 -12.20 26.20
C PHE A 452 16.04 -13.25 25.83
N SER A 453 16.93 -12.92 24.89
CA SER A 453 17.84 -13.88 24.25
C SER A 453 18.75 -14.64 25.24
N PRO A 454 19.53 -13.98 26.13
CA PRO A 454 20.38 -14.69 27.07
C PRO A 454 19.58 -15.51 28.08
N LEU A 455 18.39 -15.04 28.48
CA LEU A 455 17.52 -15.79 29.39
C LEU A 455 16.95 -17.05 28.74
N TYR A 456 16.51 -16.95 27.50
CA TYR A 456 15.99 -18.09 26.74
C TYR A 456 17.06 -19.18 26.58
N HIS A 457 18.29 -18.79 26.28
CA HIS A 457 19.42 -19.72 26.16
C HIS A 457 19.81 -20.36 27.48
N LYS A 458 19.89 -19.55 28.55
CA LYS A 458 20.14 -20.05 29.90
C LYS A 458 19.06 -21.05 30.32
N ALA A 459 17.79 -20.78 30.01
CA ALA A 459 16.69 -21.69 30.31
C ALA A 459 16.81 -23.03 29.60
N HIS A 460 17.04 -23.02 28.29
CA HIS A 460 17.20 -24.28 27.55
C HIS A 460 18.44 -25.07 27.97
N SER A 461 19.55 -24.39 28.28
CA SER A 461 20.76 -25.05 28.77
C SER A 461 20.54 -25.71 30.14
N LEU A 462 19.83 -25.04 31.05
CA LEU A 462 19.57 -25.57 32.40
C LEU A 462 18.52 -26.67 32.38
N LEU A 463 17.42 -26.50 31.63
CA LEU A 463 16.37 -27.52 31.51
C LEU A 463 16.85 -28.80 30.81
N SER A 464 17.89 -28.71 29.98
CA SER A 464 18.51 -29.88 29.32
C SER A 464 19.60 -30.53 30.17
N ALA A 465 19.99 -29.93 31.30
CA ALA A 465 21.03 -30.48 32.16
C ALA A 465 20.52 -31.72 32.92
N PRO A 466 21.37 -32.75 33.17
CA PRO A 466 20.93 -33.97 33.85
C PRO A 466 20.49 -33.76 35.30
N SER A 467 21.02 -32.74 35.96
CA SER A 467 20.70 -32.37 37.35
C SER A 467 20.94 -30.86 37.55
N PRO A 468 19.99 -30.01 37.11
CA PRO A 468 20.11 -28.57 37.28
C PRO A 468 19.97 -28.19 38.75
N PRO A 469 20.81 -27.28 39.28
CA PRO A 469 20.68 -26.82 40.66
C PRO A 469 19.32 -26.13 40.88
N PRO A 470 18.53 -26.53 41.90
CA PRO A 470 17.22 -25.92 42.16
C PRO A 470 17.29 -24.40 42.40
N THR A 471 18.38 -23.92 43.02
CA THR A 471 18.63 -22.49 43.21
C THR A 471 18.77 -21.74 41.88
N ASP A 472 19.47 -22.33 40.91
CA ASP A 472 19.67 -21.70 39.59
C ASP A 472 18.38 -21.68 38.79
N LEU A 473 17.56 -22.74 38.89
CA LEU A 473 16.23 -22.79 38.31
C LEU A 473 15.29 -21.74 38.92
N ALA A 474 15.31 -21.57 40.24
CA ALA A 474 14.48 -20.58 40.93
C ALA A 474 14.88 -19.13 40.57
N ILE A 475 16.19 -18.84 40.53
CA ILE A 475 16.70 -17.53 40.08
C ILE A 475 16.26 -17.26 38.64
N LEU A 476 16.46 -18.23 37.75
CA LEU A 476 16.06 -18.09 36.35
C LEU A 476 14.54 -17.91 36.21
N LYS A 477 13.72 -18.66 36.94
CA LYS A 477 12.26 -18.52 36.93
C LYS A 477 11.86 -17.09 37.32
N ALA A 478 12.46 -16.52 38.37
CA ALA A 478 12.21 -15.14 38.77
C ALA A 478 12.60 -14.12 37.67
N ASP A 479 13.75 -14.32 37.02
CA ASP A 479 14.20 -13.46 35.90
C ASP A 479 13.23 -13.53 34.70
N VAL A 480 12.76 -14.72 34.35
CA VAL A 480 11.79 -14.95 33.25
C VAL A 480 10.43 -14.33 33.58
N ILE A 481 9.94 -14.46 34.82
CA ILE A 481 8.71 -13.79 35.29
C ILE A 481 8.83 -12.27 35.16
N SER A 482 9.94 -11.70 35.64
CA SER A 482 10.22 -10.27 35.56
C SER A 482 10.20 -9.76 34.13
N LEU A 483 10.86 -10.48 33.21
CA LEU A 483 10.86 -10.09 31.80
C LEU A 483 9.48 -10.22 31.15
N SER A 484 8.71 -11.28 31.46
CA SER A 484 7.34 -11.46 30.96
C SER A 484 6.43 -10.31 31.38
N GLN A 485 6.56 -9.84 32.63
CA GLN A 485 5.81 -8.67 33.13
C GLN A 485 6.22 -7.38 32.41
N ARG A 486 7.50 -7.20 32.08
CA ARG A 486 7.97 -6.04 31.28
C ARG A 486 7.39 -6.05 29.86
N PHE A 487 7.26 -7.21 29.21
CA PHE A 487 6.53 -7.33 27.94
C PHE A 487 5.06 -6.98 28.08
N ALA A 488 4.37 -7.47 29.11
CA ALA A 488 2.98 -7.12 29.39
C ALA A 488 2.80 -5.61 29.60
N HIS A 489 3.72 -4.99 30.36
CA HIS A 489 3.70 -3.56 30.62
C HIS A 489 3.93 -2.73 29.35
N TRP A 490 4.89 -3.14 28.51
CA TRP A 490 5.13 -2.50 27.21
C TRP A 490 3.87 -2.53 26.34
N GLN A 491 3.20 -3.68 26.23
CA GLN A 491 1.95 -3.81 25.47
C GLN A 491 0.85 -2.90 26.03
N ALA A 492 0.69 -2.82 27.36
CA ALA A 492 -0.35 -1.99 27.98
C ALA A 492 -0.15 -0.47 27.78
N THR A 493 1.11 -0.03 27.74
CA THR A 493 1.52 1.38 27.71
C THR A 493 1.69 1.97 26.32
N GLN A 494 1.48 1.21 25.24
CA GLN A 494 1.56 1.75 23.89
C GLN A 494 0.52 2.86 23.64
N PRO A 495 0.83 3.88 22.82
CA PRO A 495 -0.13 4.91 22.40
C PRO A 495 -1.36 4.30 21.72
N ASN A 496 -2.55 4.87 21.96
CA ASN A 496 -3.81 4.36 21.41
C ASN A 496 -3.81 4.24 19.88
N ILE A 497 -3.09 5.11 19.16
CA ILE A 497 -2.98 5.06 17.70
C ILE A 497 -2.23 3.81 17.19
N LEU A 498 -1.35 3.23 18.01
CA LEU A 498 -0.61 2.02 17.70
C LEU A 498 -1.28 0.75 18.23
N LYS A 499 -2.32 0.87 19.07
CA LYS A 499 -3.02 -0.30 19.61
C LYS A 499 -3.86 -0.98 18.51
N PRO A 500 -3.99 -2.32 18.54
CA PRO A 500 -4.90 -3.03 17.65
C PRO A 500 -6.32 -2.50 17.80
N ARG A 501 -7.01 -2.26 16.68
CA ARG A 501 -8.39 -1.80 16.66
C ARG A 501 -9.30 -2.90 16.15
N VAL A 502 -10.26 -3.30 16.96
CA VAL A 502 -11.30 -4.26 16.55
C VAL A 502 -12.08 -3.69 15.35
N LEU A 503 -12.06 -4.41 14.23
CA LEU A 503 -12.77 -4.03 13.00
C LEU A 503 -14.08 -4.83 12.82
N GLY A 504 -14.13 -6.07 13.32
CA GLY A 504 -15.29 -6.93 13.19
C GLY A 504 -15.18 -8.20 14.02
N HIS A 505 -16.13 -9.11 13.84
CA HIS A 505 -16.16 -10.40 14.52
C HIS A 505 -16.53 -11.53 13.55
N ILE A 506 -15.92 -12.68 13.76
CA ILE A 506 -16.28 -13.95 13.12
C ILE A 506 -17.26 -14.68 14.05
N PRO A 507 -18.46 -15.05 13.56
CA PRO A 507 -19.44 -15.77 14.36
C PRO A 507 -18.95 -17.18 14.69
N ALA A 508 -19.58 -17.81 15.68
CA ALA A 508 -19.34 -19.22 15.98
C ALA A 508 -19.64 -20.09 14.76
N ILE A 509 -18.73 -21.01 14.46
CA ILE A 509 -18.82 -21.92 13.32
C ILE A 509 -19.53 -23.19 13.79
N PRO A 510 -20.48 -23.76 13.02
CA PRO A 510 -21.09 -25.04 13.34
C PRO A 510 -20.04 -26.17 13.50
N TYR A 511 -20.24 -27.04 14.50
CA TYR A 511 -19.38 -28.20 14.75
C TYR A 511 -19.21 -29.08 13.49
N GLY A 512 -17.97 -29.45 13.16
CA GLY A 512 -17.65 -30.41 12.09
C GLY A 512 -17.30 -29.82 10.72
N LEU A 513 -17.30 -28.49 10.56
CA LEU A 513 -16.72 -27.84 9.38
C LEU A 513 -15.19 -27.82 9.50
N ALA A 514 -14.49 -28.12 8.40
CA ALA A 514 -13.04 -28.02 8.35
C ALA A 514 -12.60 -26.60 8.71
N GLN A 515 -11.59 -26.49 9.58
CA GLN A 515 -11.02 -25.20 9.92
C GLN A 515 -10.33 -24.61 8.70
N ARG A 516 -10.58 -23.33 8.46
CA ARG A 516 -10.05 -22.61 7.30
C ARG A 516 -9.22 -21.44 7.80
N ALA A 517 -8.09 -21.18 7.14
CA ALA A 517 -7.25 -20.05 7.48
C ALA A 517 -8.04 -18.72 7.57
N GLY A 518 -7.78 -17.95 8.61
CA GLY A 518 -8.44 -16.68 8.90
C GLY A 518 -9.85 -16.80 9.46
N VAL A 519 -10.46 -17.99 9.52
CA VAL A 519 -11.83 -18.21 9.99
C VAL A 519 -11.81 -18.87 11.37
N TRP A 520 -11.66 -18.05 12.41
CA TRP A 520 -11.77 -18.47 13.82
C TRP A 520 -12.77 -17.61 14.59
N PRO A 521 -13.68 -18.20 15.40
CA PRO A 521 -14.66 -17.43 16.16
C PRO A 521 -14.02 -16.41 17.09
N GLY A 522 -14.44 -15.15 17.00
CA GLY A 522 -13.87 -14.07 17.82
C GLY A 522 -13.70 -12.77 17.05
N ARG A 523 -12.91 -11.86 17.63
CA ARG A 523 -12.68 -10.54 17.05
C ARG A 523 -11.63 -10.59 15.92
N VAL A 524 -11.73 -9.64 15.01
CA VAL A 524 -10.74 -9.38 13.95
C VAL A 524 -10.20 -7.98 14.15
N ASP A 525 -8.89 -7.87 14.29
CA ASP A 525 -8.19 -6.62 14.60
C ASP A 525 -7.57 -6.00 13.33
N ALA A 526 -7.51 -4.68 13.29
CA ALA A 526 -6.81 -3.91 12.28
C ALA A 526 -5.70 -3.06 12.91
N TYR A 527 -4.62 -2.86 12.16
CA TYR A 527 -3.41 -2.19 12.61
C TYR A 527 -3.11 -0.97 11.74
N PHE A 528 -2.20 -0.11 12.22
CA PHE A 528 -1.72 1.06 11.49
C PHE A 528 -1.15 0.67 10.12
N ASP A 529 -0.24 -0.32 10.12
CA ASP A 529 0.29 -0.98 8.93
C ASP A 529 0.78 -2.41 9.29
N HIS A 530 1.27 -3.15 8.29
CA HIS A 530 1.82 -4.49 8.46
C HIS A 530 3.06 -4.53 9.36
N TYR A 531 3.87 -3.46 9.37
CA TYR A 531 5.03 -3.35 10.25
C TYR A 531 4.61 -3.35 11.72
N ILE A 532 3.67 -2.47 12.08
CA ILE A 532 3.13 -2.39 13.45
C ILE A 532 2.44 -3.69 13.84
N ALA A 533 1.70 -4.33 12.94
CA ALA A 533 1.12 -5.66 13.18
C ALA A 533 2.19 -6.71 13.50
N GLY A 534 3.29 -6.73 12.73
CA GLY A 534 4.45 -7.59 12.97
C GLY A 534 5.17 -7.31 14.30
N VAL A 535 5.30 -6.03 14.70
CA VAL A 535 5.87 -5.63 15.99
C VAL A 535 5.02 -6.14 17.17
N TRP A 536 3.70 -6.00 17.09
CA TRP A 536 2.78 -6.55 18.10
C TRP A 536 2.88 -8.06 18.20
N ASN A 537 2.85 -8.77 17.07
CA ASN A 537 2.89 -10.22 17.07
C ASN A 537 4.25 -10.78 17.50
N THR A 538 5.35 -10.06 17.22
CA THR A 538 6.68 -10.37 17.76
C THR A 538 6.70 -10.26 19.29
N SER A 539 6.18 -9.16 19.84
CA SER A 539 6.07 -8.97 21.30
C SER A 539 5.23 -10.09 21.95
N ARG A 540 4.09 -10.44 21.34
CA ARG A 540 3.20 -11.49 21.84
C ARG A 540 3.86 -12.87 21.80
N ALA A 541 4.55 -13.20 20.71
CA ALA A 541 5.29 -14.45 20.57
C ALA A 541 6.43 -14.57 21.58
N ALA A 542 7.22 -13.51 21.79
CA ALA A 542 8.26 -13.49 22.82
C ALA A 542 7.68 -13.71 24.22
N GLN A 543 6.57 -13.03 24.56
CA GLN A 543 5.91 -13.23 25.85
C GLN A 543 5.33 -14.65 26.00
N LEU A 544 4.78 -15.23 24.94
CA LEU A 544 4.30 -16.61 24.93
C LEU A 544 5.42 -17.61 25.26
N LEU A 545 6.60 -17.44 24.65
CA LEU A 545 7.77 -18.28 24.96
C LEU A 545 8.23 -18.13 26.41
N LEU A 546 8.19 -16.91 26.98
CA LEU A 546 8.51 -16.70 28.39
C LEU A 546 7.49 -17.39 29.31
N LEU A 547 6.20 -17.32 29.00
CA LEU A 547 5.16 -18.00 29.77
C LEU A 547 5.31 -19.52 29.71
N ASP A 548 5.63 -20.08 28.54
CA ASP A 548 5.91 -21.51 28.37
C ASP A 548 7.14 -21.93 29.19
N LEU A 549 8.20 -21.11 29.22
CA LEU A 549 9.36 -21.32 30.08
C LEU A 549 9.03 -21.25 31.57
N ILE A 550 8.17 -20.34 32.01
CA ILE A 550 7.74 -20.25 33.42
C ILE A 550 7.09 -21.56 33.85
N LEU A 551 6.21 -22.12 33.02
CA LEU A 551 5.55 -23.39 33.29
C LEU A 551 6.58 -24.54 33.34
N ALA A 552 7.47 -24.64 32.34
CA ALA A 552 8.49 -25.68 32.30
C ALA A 552 9.47 -25.62 33.48
N LEU A 553 9.86 -24.41 33.93
CA LEU A 553 10.71 -24.23 35.10
C LEU A 553 10.00 -24.60 36.40
N SER A 554 8.70 -24.32 36.49
CA SER A 554 7.88 -24.70 37.65
C SER A 554 7.74 -26.22 37.76
N ASP A 555 7.49 -26.88 36.63
CA ASP A 555 7.45 -28.34 36.55
C ASP A 555 8.81 -28.96 36.94
N ALA A 556 9.93 -28.37 36.49
CA ALA A 556 11.28 -28.83 36.83
C ALA A 556 11.64 -28.61 38.31
N LEU A 557 11.11 -27.55 38.93
CA LEU A 557 11.27 -27.26 40.36
C LEU A 557 10.33 -28.11 41.24
N ASN A 558 9.24 -28.62 40.68
CA ASN A 558 8.15 -29.28 41.41
C ASN A 558 7.67 -28.41 42.59
N ASP A 559 7.51 -27.10 42.36
CA ASP A 559 7.20 -26.12 43.40
C ASP A 559 5.71 -26.08 43.80
N GLY A 560 4.83 -26.70 43.01
CA GLY A 560 3.41 -26.84 43.31
C GLY A 560 2.62 -25.55 43.24
N GLU A 561 3.15 -24.53 42.53
CA GLU A 561 2.45 -23.26 42.32
C GLU A 561 1.22 -23.41 41.41
N ASP A 562 0.21 -22.56 41.64
CA ASP A 562 -0.93 -22.42 40.74
C ASP A 562 -0.56 -21.51 39.56
N HIS A 563 -0.88 -21.95 38.35
CA HIS A 563 -0.51 -21.29 37.09
C HIS A 563 -1.73 -20.84 36.27
N ASP A 564 -2.90 -20.69 36.90
CA ASP A 564 -4.12 -20.22 36.22
C ASP A 564 -3.96 -18.83 35.59
N SER A 565 -3.17 -17.95 36.21
CA SER A 565 -2.83 -16.62 35.68
C SER A 565 -2.02 -16.72 34.38
N GLU A 566 -0.97 -17.55 34.36
CA GLU A 566 -0.11 -17.80 33.21
C GLU A 566 -0.90 -18.45 32.08
N ARG A 567 -1.71 -19.46 32.37
CA ARG A 567 -2.60 -20.12 31.37
C ARG A 567 -3.60 -19.12 30.78
N SER A 568 -4.19 -18.26 31.60
CA SER A 568 -5.10 -17.20 31.14
C SER A 568 -4.37 -16.15 30.29
N ALA A 569 -3.12 -15.82 30.62
CA ALA A 569 -2.29 -14.94 29.80
C ALA A 569 -1.96 -15.57 28.43
N VAL A 570 -1.61 -16.86 28.40
CA VAL A 570 -1.38 -17.59 27.14
C VAL A 570 -2.64 -17.58 26.27
N ALA A 571 -3.81 -17.95 26.82
CA ALA A 571 -5.06 -17.98 26.07
C ALA A 571 -5.39 -16.61 25.44
N ARG A 572 -5.16 -15.52 26.19
CA ARG A 572 -5.34 -14.15 25.68
C ARG A 572 -4.36 -13.83 24.55
N LEU A 573 -3.06 -14.12 24.72
CA LEU A 573 -2.04 -13.83 23.72
C LEU A 573 -2.24 -14.62 22.42
N VAL A 574 -2.65 -15.89 22.52
CA VAL A 574 -3.01 -16.70 21.35
C VAL A 574 -4.22 -16.12 20.65
N GLY A 575 -5.28 -15.77 21.39
CA GLY A 575 -6.45 -15.10 20.81
C GLY A 575 -6.12 -13.77 20.13
N ASP A 576 -5.18 -13.02 20.69
CA ASP A 576 -4.64 -11.77 20.14
C ASP A 576 -3.85 -11.96 18.83
N ILE A 577 -3.08 -13.05 18.71
CA ILE A 577 -2.40 -13.43 17.47
C ILE A 577 -3.45 -13.87 16.43
N VAL A 578 -4.41 -14.72 16.83
CA VAL A 578 -5.49 -15.19 15.96
C VAL A 578 -6.31 -14.05 15.39
N ALA A 579 -6.66 -13.05 16.20
CA ALA A 579 -7.40 -11.87 15.77
C ALA A 579 -6.65 -11.03 14.71
N SER A 580 -5.33 -11.15 14.63
CA SER A 580 -4.50 -10.44 13.65
C SER A 580 -4.38 -11.16 12.30
N ILE A 581 -4.68 -12.47 12.25
CA ILE A 581 -4.46 -13.31 11.08
C ILE A 581 -5.15 -12.73 9.83
N PRO A 582 -6.44 -12.36 9.86
CA PRO A 582 -7.08 -11.82 8.66
C PRO A 582 -6.42 -10.53 8.15
N TYR A 583 -5.99 -9.63 9.03
CA TYR A 583 -5.32 -8.38 8.64
C TYR A 583 -4.01 -8.64 7.90
N HIS A 584 -3.24 -9.65 8.34
CA HIS A 584 -2.00 -10.05 7.68
C HIS A 584 -2.24 -10.78 6.36
N LEU A 585 -3.34 -11.56 6.26
CA LEU A 585 -3.49 -12.52 5.17
C LEU A 585 -4.35 -12.06 4.01
N THR A 586 -5.29 -11.11 4.20
CA THR A 586 -6.20 -10.70 3.13
C THR A 586 -5.95 -9.32 2.54
N ASP A 587 -6.14 -9.18 1.22
CA ASP A 587 -6.08 -7.91 0.50
C ASP A 587 -7.26 -6.99 0.86
N ASP A 588 -8.45 -7.55 1.12
CA ASP A 588 -9.65 -6.81 1.54
C ASP A 588 -10.26 -7.36 2.83
N LEU A 589 -9.79 -6.82 3.95
CA LEU A 589 -10.26 -7.17 5.28
C LEU A 589 -11.74 -6.84 5.51
N ARG A 590 -12.28 -5.79 4.88
CA ARG A 590 -13.68 -5.40 5.08
C ARG A 590 -14.63 -6.34 4.36
N SER A 591 -14.30 -6.70 3.13
CA SER A 591 -15.03 -7.69 2.36
C SER A 591 -15.01 -9.05 3.07
N PHE A 592 -13.83 -9.48 3.55
CA PHE A 592 -13.69 -10.72 4.31
C PHE A 592 -14.59 -10.77 5.55
N ILE A 593 -14.62 -9.71 6.36
CA ILE A 593 -15.49 -9.62 7.54
C ILE A 593 -16.98 -9.66 7.15
N GLY A 594 -17.34 -9.01 6.03
CA GLY A 594 -18.72 -8.96 5.52
C GLY A 594 -19.21 -10.24 4.83
N GLY A 595 -18.32 -11.17 4.47
CA GLY A 595 -18.58 -12.30 3.59
C GLY A 595 -19.48 -13.44 4.12
N GLY A 596 -20.01 -13.33 5.34
CA GLY A 596 -20.99 -14.32 5.86
C GLY A 596 -20.41 -15.74 5.97
N ALA A 597 -21.17 -16.77 5.59
CA ALA A 597 -20.75 -18.17 5.70
C ALA A 597 -19.74 -18.60 4.61
N GLU A 598 -19.70 -17.89 3.48
CA GLU A 598 -18.84 -18.19 2.32
C GLU A 598 -17.54 -17.37 2.31
N ARG A 599 -17.19 -16.72 3.44
CA ARG A 599 -15.97 -15.90 3.51
C ARG A 599 -14.72 -16.70 3.14
N GLU A 600 -13.92 -16.16 2.24
CA GLU A 600 -12.62 -16.70 1.87
C GLU A 600 -11.59 -15.59 1.94
N LEU A 601 -10.37 -15.92 2.34
CA LEU A 601 -9.26 -14.98 2.26
C LEU A 601 -8.89 -14.76 0.79
N ASP A 602 -9.01 -13.53 0.31
CA ASP A 602 -8.33 -13.09 -0.92
C ASP A 602 -6.88 -12.77 -0.57
N PRO A 603 -5.86 -13.47 -1.11
CA PRO A 603 -4.47 -13.30 -0.69
C PRO A 603 -3.97 -11.86 -0.81
N GLY A 604 -3.56 -11.31 0.33
CA GLY A 604 -2.90 -10.02 0.43
C GLY A 604 -1.43 -10.07 0.02
N ARG A 605 -0.67 -9.11 0.56
CA ARG A 605 0.76 -8.93 0.26
C ARG A 605 1.61 -9.98 0.98
N ALA A 606 2.67 -10.49 0.32
CA ALA A 606 3.52 -11.55 0.87
C ALA A 606 4.18 -11.18 2.22
N VAL A 607 4.51 -9.90 2.43
CA VAL A 607 5.03 -9.39 3.72
C VAL A 607 4.10 -9.70 4.89
N GLY A 608 2.79 -9.76 4.67
CA GLY A 608 1.82 -10.09 5.70
C GLY A 608 2.02 -11.50 6.24
N GLY A 609 2.17 -12.49 5.36
CA GLY A 609 2.51 -13.87 5.74
C GLY A 609 3.91 -13.99 6.34
N LEU A 610 4.90 -13.27 5.79
CA LEU A 610 6.29 -13.28 6.27
C LEU A 610 6.41 -12.80 7.72
N LEU A 611 5.68 -11.74 8.07
CA LEU A 611 5.66 -11.18 9.43
C LEU A 611 4.80 -12.00 10.41
N LEU A 612 3.87 -12.82 9.90
CA LEU A 612 2.94 -13.61 10.71
C LEU A 612 3.41 -15.03 11.00
N MET A 613 4.15 -15.67 10.08
CA MET A 613 4.47 -17.09 10.15
C MET A 613 5.21 -17.51 11.42
N HIS A 614 6.21 -16.74 11.88
CA HIS A 614 6.95 -17.07 13.10
C HIS A 614 6.08 -16.96 14.36
N PRO A 615 5.31 -15.86 14.59
CA PRO A 615 4.35 -15.79 15.69
C PRO A 615 3.31 -16.92 15.70
N VAL A 616 2.75 -17.29 14.54
CA VAL A 616 1.77 -18.38 14.44
C VAL A 616 2.41 -19.73 14.75
N PHE A 617 3.64 -19.96 14.29
CA PHE A 617 4.40 -21.15 14.64
C PHE A 617 4.70 -21.23 16.14
N VAL A 618 5.10 -20.12 16.77
CA VAL A 618 5.28 -20.08 18.24
C VAL A 618 3.97 -20.44 18.94
N ALA A 619 2.86 -19.80 18.56
CA ALA A 619 1.56 -20.06 19.16
C ALA A 619 1.10 -21.52 19.00
N SER A 620 1.41 -22.19 17.88
CA SER A 620 1.02 -23.59 17.67
C SER A 620 1.86 -24.59 18.50
N ARG A 621 3.02 -24.16 19.03
CA ARG A 621 4.00 -25.01 19.72
C ARG A 621 3.96 -24.89 21.24
N VAL A 622 3.38 -23.82 21.78
CA VAL A 622 3.20 -23.66 23.23
C VAL A 622 2.34 -24.79 23.80
N GLY A 623 2.78 -25.40 24.90
CA GLY A 623 2.20 -26.64 25.43
C GLY A 623 0.77 -26.50 25.95
N THR A 624 0.36 -25.29 26.32
CA THR A 624 -0.98 -25.00 26.88
C THR A 624 -2.06 -24.77 25.83
N VAL A 625 -1.71 -24.73 24.54
CA VAL A 625 -2.68 -24.54 23.46
C VAL A 625 -3.40 -25.87 23.17
N GLY A 626 -4.73 -25.83 23.11
CA GLY A 626 -5.56 -26.98 22.80
C GLY A 626 -5.37 -27.50 21.37
N GLU A 627 -5.70 -28.77 21.13
CA GLU A 627 -5.53 -29.44 19.84
C GLU A 627 -6.26 -28.71 18.70
N GLU A 628 -7.53 -28.33 18.91
CA GLU A 628 -8.34 -27.63 17.92
C GLU A 628 -7.72 -26.29 17.46
N MET A 629 -7.16 -25.51 18.39
CA MET A 629 -6.48 -24.25 18.06
C MET A 629 -5.13 -24.51 17.37
N ARG A 630 -4.43 -25.58 17.75
CA ARG A 630 -3.16 -25.96 17.14
C ARG A 630 -3.36 -26.34 15.67
N GLU A 631 -4.39 -27.13 15.37
CA GLU A 631 -4.78 -27.48 14.00
C GLU A 631 -5.10 -26.23 13.17
N TYR A 632 -5.83 -25.27 13.74
CA TYR A 632 -6.15 -24.00 13.07
C TYR A 632 -4.90 -23.20 12.70
N LEU A 633 -3.97 -23.07 13.66
CA LEU A 633 -2.73 -22.33 13.45
C LEU A 633 -1.83 -23.04 12.42
N GLN A 634 -1.82 -24.37 12.41
CA GLN A 634 -1.13 -25.17 11.38
C GLN A 634 -1.76 -24.97 9.99
N GLU A 635 -3.09 -24.97 9.89
CA GLU A 635 -3.79 -24.67 8.64
C GLU A 635 -3.48 -23.27 8.13
N CYS A 636 -3.37 -22.28 9.02
CA CYS A 636 -2.93 -20.94 8.64
C CYS A 636 -1.51 -20.94 8.05
N LEU A 637 -0.58 -21.74 8.58
CA LEU A 637 0.78 -21.88 8.05
C LEU A 637 0.79 -22.59 6.69
N VAL A 638 -0.03 -23.63 6.50
CA VAL A 638 -0.23 -24.29 5.20
C VAL A 638 -0.75 -23.27 4.18
N TRP A 639 -1.75 -22.48 4.57
CA TRP A 639 -2.34 -21.47 3.69
C TRP A 639 -1.34 -20.39 3.30
N ILE A 640 -0.50 -19.90 4.23
CA ILE A 640 0.59 -18.95 3.93
C ILE A 640 1.55 -19.54 2.89
N ALA A 641 1.93 -20.81 3.05
CA ALA A 641 2.85 -21.44 2.12
C ALA A 641 2.28 -21.56 0.70
N GLN A 642 1.00 -21.92 0.58
CA GLN A 642 0.33 -22.15 -0.70
C GLN A 642 -0.05 -20.85 -1.40
N ASN A 643 -0.63 -19.89 -0.68
CA ASN A 643 -1.26 -18.70 -1.26
C ASN A 643 -0.35 -17.47 -1.25
N MET A 644 0.58 -17.39 -0.30
CA MET A 644 1.58 -16.31 -0.24
C MET A 644 2.96 -16.74 -0.74
N GLY A 645 3.14 -18.01 -1.12
CA GLY A 645 4.36 -18.53 -1.74
C GLY A 645 5.57 -18.58 -0.80
N ILE A 646 5.38 -18.68 0.52
CA ILE A 646 6.47 -18.70 1.51
C ILE A 646 6.72 -20.15 1.97
N GLY A 647 7.72 -20.78 1.37
CA GLY A 647 8.05 -22.19 1.57
C GLY A 647 8.29 -22.63 3.02
N GLN A 648 8.97 -21.80 3.82
CA GLN A 648 9.26 -22.11 5.23
C GLN A 648 7.98 -22.31 6.07
N ALA A 649 6.87 -21.66 5.72
CA ALA A 649 5.61 -21.85 6.42
C ALA A 649 5.08 -23.29 6.29
N ALA A 650 5.30 -23.98 5.16
CA ALA A 650 4.94 -25.39 5.01
C ALA A 650 5.73 -26.29 5.96
N ARG A 651 7.00 -25.93 6.18
CA ARG A 651 7.88 -26.64 7.13
C ARG A 651 7.41 -26.43 8.57
N PHE A 652 7.00 -25.22 8.92
CA PHE A 652 6.42 -24.93 10.25
C PHE A 652 5.06 -25.59 10.48
N ALA A 653 4.25 -25.77 9.44
CA ALA A 653 2.96 -26.45 9.56
C ALA A 653 3.10 -27.93 9.92
N LYS A 654 4.11 -28.62 9.38
CA LYS A 654 4.30 -30.09 9.53
C LYS A 654 5.45 -30.48 10.47
N GLY A 655 6.37 -29.58 10.75
CA GLY A 655 7.59 -29.85 11.50
C GLY A 655 7.32 -30.11 12.98
N THR A 656 7.55 -31.34 13.43
CA THR A 656 7.46 -31.71 14.85
C THR A 656 8.76 -31.46 15.61
N ASP A 657 9.88 -31.31 14.92
CA ASP A 657 11.21 -31.06 15.50
C ASP A 657 11.99 -30.04 14.64
N ILE A 658 11.60 -28.77 14.76
CA ILE A 658 12.30 -27.67 14.10
C ILE A 658 13.45 -27.23 15.00
N ASP A 659 14.66 -27.26 14.43
CA ASP A 659 15.86 -26.78 15.11
C ASP A 659 15.69 -25.32 15.56
N LYS A 660 16.08 -25.04 16.81
CA LYS A 660 15.90 -23.71 17.42
C LYS A 660 16.73 -22.64 16.72
N GLN A 661 17.93 -22.99 16.26
CA GLN A 661 18.80 -22.06 15.54
C GLN A 661 18.23 -21.76 14.15
N TYR A 662 17.70 -22.76 13.45
CA TYR A 662 16.99 -22.58 12.18
C TYR A 662 15.82 -21.59 12.30
N PHE A 663 15.00 -21.71 13.36
CA PHE A 663 13.93 -20.77 13.65
C PHE A 663 14.47 -19.37 13.94
N ALA A 664 15.56 -19.28 14.70
CA ALA A 664 16.17 -18.01 15.07
C ALA A 664 16.77 -17.25 13.90
N ASP A 665 17.49 -17.96 13.04
CA ASP A 665 18.06 -17.42 11.82
C ASP A 665 16.95 -16.88 10.89
N GLY A 666 15.80 -17.57 10.83
CA GLY A 666 14.63 -17.10 10.07
C GLY A 666 14.05 -15.80 10.62
N CYS A 667 13.90 -15.70 11.95
CA CYS A 667 13.45 -14.46 12.60
C CYS A 667 14.42 -13.30 12.32
N MET A 668 15.74 -13.55 12.38
CA MET A 668 16.76 -12.54 12.11
C MET A 668 16.68 -11.99 10.68
N ILE A 669 16.52 -12.85 9.66
CA ILE A 669 16.35 -12.42 8.27
C ILE A 669 15.13 -11.51 8.15
N VAL A 670 13.98 -11.92 8.70
CA VAL A 670 12.75 -11.11 8.65
C VAL A 670 12.93 -9.77 9.35
N TRP A 671 13.47 -9.74 10.56
CA TRP A 671 13.64 -8.48 11.30
C TRP A 671 14.71 -7.56 10.73
N THR A 672 15.67 -8.08 9.99
CA THR A 672 16.64 -7.23 9.29
C THR A 672 15.92 -6.32 8.29
N GLY A 673 14.82 -6.78 7.69
CA GLY A 673 13.97 -5.94 6.84
C GLY A 673 13.27 -4.78 7.56
N MET A 674 13.21 -4.78 8.90
CA MET A 674 12.68 -3.67 9.72
C MET A 674 13.71 -2.56 9.99
N LEU A 675 14.96 -2.73 9.56
CA LEU A 675 16.05 -1.80 9.83
C LEU A 675 16.26 -0.74 8.73
N VAL A 676 15.67 -0.95 7.56
CA VAL A 676 15.98 -0.22 6.31
C VAL A 676 14.78 0.52 5.77
#